data_AF-A0A1V5XT35-F1
#
_entry.id   AF-A0A1V5XT35-F1
#
_cell.length_a   1.000
_cell.length_b   1.000
_cell.length_c   1.000
_cell.angle_alpha   90.00
_cell.angle_beta   90.00
_cell.angle_gamma   90.00
#
_symmetry.space_group_name_H-M   'P 1'
#
loop_
_entity.id
_entity.type
_entity.pdbx_description
1 polymer ?
#
loop_
_entity_poly.entity_id
_entity_poly.type
_entity_poly.pdbx_seq_one_letter_code
_entity_poly.pdbx_strand_id
1 'polypeptide(L)'
;MAIRERGVRTFEQKKVLRRQVVHEDYKQAKARVEQLTQAGADETELEIANLELSADRLNVESLDFENDVTGAAKGEKFGQDLRRIFDGLSDEQGNVDGRQAEKYQILQINMGELDRLNKIGGHDLGDKTLAATAEKVYEVVQRVVADKLKERGGDSQLESVDDYFEVYRTAGNDFSVILKNMDSSAAQEVLRIFQDEMRGKMPLESQPQDPGVPLAVTHLNLKAVADFWPRAKQSAGTGVKPERLFVSAAMEQSQILNDIEKNRTRVERILEVRESLSPEEAKKFYDEFLKKSLGKLFDGSLPNEALEYDDFMRSLQENNGEYLAPSIEAALTAFRERSREQKDFSDQLTKFVLDNKKREGLLPLDMDKMYGSSGDEKDNSQELTGVRSEEEFLDQYEPTKGGLILNKLRNEKKRLESMLQGDPDNRLLAARLKKAEAELNHQAVRRDGATGLYGRGMFYKNIEGALEEGRPVSVIAIDMAFLKYFDKEGGCGTGNTAIKAATRILDRIISQLPEGLKAEVYRVGGDEFSISLQTNDQEIIRRVQQEIAEAGREAVVPATDQARTAKYRPESLLFNFGSFSASDAPSFRRQMTEAGFAFKHPENTALGTKEVSDLLVKIADRQVEIEKTIQRFLFLVVRRLEEESGQGRGNLPALQDYSMKAIGGEKGLKQVDVWVEGLKSKIQAGGAPDLAELQRQVLEHVITQSVAEQREQESRGEYVDRLMESAVREQFLMQRMNQLQREINELTRNIESVKAENADLKQRIAELQQEKQAIVGLRQKISS
;
A
#
# COMPACT_ATOMS: atom_id res chain seq x y z
N MET A 1 -50.70 -4.78 -22.67
CA MET A 1 -49.66 -4.59 -23.70
C MET A 1 -48.87 -3.31 -23.39
N ALA A 2 -48.13 -3.30 -22.27
CA ALA A 2 -47.37 -2.13 -21.80
C ALA A 2 -46.31 -2.57 -20.77
N ILE A 3 -45.49 -3.55 -21.13
CA ILE A 3 -44.30 -3.96 -20.35
C ILE A 3 -43.15 -4.12 -21.35
N ARG A 4 -42.45 -3.02 -21.60
CA ARG A 4 -41.12 -2.95 -22.23
C ARG A 4 -40.35 -1.84 -21.53
N GLU A 5 -39.02 -1.97 -21.51
CA GLU A 5 -38.07 -0.95 -21.04
C GLU A 5 -38.10 -0.63 -19.53
N ARG A 6 -37.58 -1.57 -18.73
CA ARG A 6 -36.65 -1.19 -17.65
C ARG A 6 -35.26 -1.63 -18.09
N GLY A 7 -34.50 -0.66 -18.61
CA GLY A 7 -33.24 -0.91 -19.32
C GLY A 7 -32.09 -1.36 -18.42
N VAL A 8 -31.08 -1.92 -19.09
CA VAL A 8 -29.73 -2.10 -18.55
C VAL A 8 -29.23 -0.73 -18.05
N ARG A 9 -28.76 -0.68 -16.81
CA ARG A 9 -28.20 0.54 -16.20
C ARG A 9 -26.73 0.67 -16.57
N THR A 10 -26.30 1.88 -16.90
CA THR A 10 -24.87 2.16 -17.11
C THR A 10 -24.12 2.17 -15.78
N PHE A 11 -22.79 2.20 -15.80
CA PHE A 11 -21.97 2.20 -14.59
C PHE A 11 -21.74 3.58 -14.01
N GLU A 12 -21.71 4.64 -14.82
CA GLU A 12 -21.93 5.97 -14.24
C GLU A 12 -23.30 5.99 -13.57
N GLN A 13 -24.35 5.42 -14.19
CA GLN A 13 -25.61 5.20 -13.49
C GLN A 13 -25.50 4.27 -12.28
N LYS A 14 -24.55 3.34 -12.15
CA LYS A 14 -24.39 2.43 -10.98
C LYS A 14 -23.50 2.98 -9.85
N LYS A 15 -22.42 3.69 -10.16
CA LYS A 15 -21.65 4.51 -9.21
C LYS A 15 -22.57 5.58 -8.64
N VAL A 16 -23.35 6.22 -9.52
CA VAL A 16 -24.46 7.08 -9.13
C VAL A 16 -25.57 6.27 -8.44
N LEU A 17 -25.97 5.06 -8.84
CA LEU A 17 -27.09 4.34 -8.20
C LEU A 17 -26.74 3.73 -6.84
N ARG A 18 -25.52 3.27 -6.60
CA ARG A 18 -25.12 2.75 -5.28
C ARG A 18 -24.93 3.91 -4.31
N ARG A 19 -24.30 5.00 -4.78
CA ARG A 19 -24.23 6.25 -4.03
C ARG A 19 -25.63 6.84 -3.81
N GLN A 20 -26.52 6.79 -4.81
CA GLN A 20 -27.92 7.17 -4.69
C GLN A 20 -28.70 6.24 -3.77
N VAL A 21 -28.55 4.91 -3.82
CA VAL A 21 -29.27 3.97 -2.96
C VAL A 21 -28.87 4.23 -1.52
N VAL A 22 -27.58 4.26 -1.19
CA VAL A 22 -27.13 4.55 0.19
C VAL A 22 -27.49 6.00 0.58
N HIS A 23 -27.49 6.97 -0.34
CA HIS A 23 -28.04 8.33 -0.09
C HIS A 23 -29.57 8.35 0.04
N GLU A 24 -30.31 7.45 -0.60
CA GLU A 24 -31.77 7.40 -0.65
C GLU A 24 -32.29 6.65 0.57
N ASP A 25 -31.61 5.59 1.00
CA ASP A 25 -31.76 4.96 2.31
C ASP A 25 -31.53 6.02 3.40
N TYR A 26 -30.44 6.80 3.32
CA TYR A 26 -30.19 7.92 4.23
C TYR A 26 -31.30 9.00 4.17
N LYS A 27 -31.79 9.39 2.99
CA LYS A 27 -32.92 10.33 2.85
C LYS A 27 -34.23 9.75 3.39
N GLN A 28 -34.51 8.47 3.16
CA GLN A 28 -35.72 7.78 3.61
C GLN A 28 -35.70 7.62 5.13
N ALA A 29 -34.56 7.22 5.70
CA ALA A 29 -34.35 7.22 7.15
C ALA A 29 -34.52 8.63 7.73
N LYS A 30 -33.99 9.66 7.06
CA LYS A 30 -34.15 11.06 7.50
C LYS A 30 -35.62 11.50 7.45
N ALA A 31 -36.31 11.23 6.34
CA ALA A 31 -37.72 11.54 6.15
C ALA A 31 -38.60 10.77 7.16
N ARG A 32 -38.24 9.52 7.49
CA ARG A 32 -38.91 8.72 8.53
C ARG A 32 -38.72 9.32 9.93
N VAL A 33 -37.50 9.77 10.29
CA VAL A 33 -37.27 10.50 11.55
C VAL A 33 -38.08 11.80 11.58
N GLU A 34 -38.10 12.58 10.49
CA GLU A 34 -38.90 13.80 10.38
C GLU A 34 -40.41 13.52 10.53
N GLN A 35 -40.92 12.46 9.89
CA GLN A 35 -42.33 12.03 10.00
C GLN A 35 -42.69 11.54 11.41
N LEU A 36 -41.87 10.69 12.03
CA LEU A 36 -42.11 10.17 13.39
C LEU A 36 -42.07 11.29 14.43
N THR A 37 -41.17 12.26 14.25
CA THR A 37 -41.10 13.47 15.10
C THR A 37 -42.37 14.32 14.96
N GLN A 38 -42.86 14.53 13.74
CA GLN A 38 -44.10 15.29 13.49
C GLN A 38 -45.36 14.56 13.98
N ALA A 39 -45.36 13.23 13.92
CA ALA A 39 -46.47 12.38 14.35
C ALA A 39 -46.55 12.19 15.88
N GLY A 40 -45.52 12.59 16.64
CA GLY A 40 -45.44 12.36 18.09
C GLY A 40 -45.32 10.86 18.43
N ALA A 41 -44.51 10.14 17.66
CA ALA A 41 -44.29 8.70 17.84
C ALA A 41 -43.66 8.35 19.20
N ASP A 42 -43.78 7.07 19.58
CA ASP A 42 -43.15 6.53 20.78
C ASP A 42 -41.62 6.73 20.79
N GLU A 43 -41.06 6.94 21.99
CA GLU A 43 -39.63 7.20 22.20
C GLU A 43 -38.76 6.05 21.64
N THR A 44 -39.24 4.81 21.71
CA THR A 44 -38.52 3.62 21.20
C THR A 44 -38.47 3.59 19.67
N GLU A 45 -39.56 3.91 18.98
CA GLU A 45 -39.58 3.99 17.50
C GLU A 45 -38.74 5.15 17.00
N LEU A 46 -38.71 6.26 17.74
CA LEU A 46 -37.85 7.39 17.44
C LEU A 46 -36.36 7.07 17.69
N GLU A 47 -36.02 6.31 18.74
CA GLU A 47 -34.64 5.80 18.94
C GLU A 47 -34.22 4.90 17.78
N ILE A 48 -35.05 3.91 17.42
CA ILE A 48 -34.81 2.99 16.29
C ILE A 48 -34.54 3.76 15.00
N ALA A 49 -35.41 4.72 14.63
CA ALA A 49 -35.24 5.48 13.40
C ALA A 49 -33.99 6.37 13.40
N ASN A 50 -33.59 6.91 14.56
CA ASN A 50 -32.33 7.67 14.69
C ASN A 50 -31.08 6.78 14.61
N LEU A 51 -31.14 5.55 15.15
CA LEU A 51 -30.05 4.57 15.03
C LEU A 51 -29.87 4.13 13.58
N GLU A 52 -30.97 3.84 12.87
CA GLU A 52 -30.97 3.52 11.44
C GLU A 52 -30.41 4.69 10.60
N LEU A 53 -30.90 5.91 10.81
CA LEU A 53 -30.38 7.12 10.15
C LEU A 53 -28.88 7.33 10.40
N SER A 54 -28.40 7.08 11.62
CA SER A 54 -26.97 7.15 11.94
C SER A 54 -26.16 6.08 11.23
N ALA A 55 -26.67 4.86 11.10
CA ALA A 55 -26.02 3.77 10.38
C ALA A 55 -25.92 4.10 8.87
N ASP A 56 -27.02 4.55 8.27
CA ASP A 56 -27.08 4.84 6.84
C ASP A 56 -26.21 6.04 6.46
N ARG A 57 -26.07 7.05 7.34
CA ARG A 57 -25.08 8.12 7.18
C ARG A 57 -23.64 7.61 7.16
N LEU A 58 -23.28 6.71 8.08
CA LEU A 58 -21.95 6.13 8.15
C LEU A 58 -21.63 5.25 6.92
N ASN A 59 -22.64 4.57 6.38
CA ASN A 59 -22.54 3.82 5.13
C ASN A 59 -22.30 4.76 3.93
N VAL A 60 -23.00 5.90 3.85
CA VAL A 60 -22.71 6.95 2.85
C VAL A 60 -21.25 7.41 2.95
N GLU A 61 -20.80 7.77 4.16
CA GLU A 61 -19.44 8.27 4.39
C GLU A 61 -18.36 7.21 4.08
N SER A 62 -18.67 5.92 4.24
CA SER A 62 -17.76 4.80 3.98
C SER A 62 -17.59 4.49 2.49
N LEU A 63 -18.62 4.70 1.67
CA LEU A 63 -18.63 4.36 0.24
C LEU A 63 -17.54 5.11 -0.56
N ASP A 64 -17.36 6.41 -0.28
CA ASP A 64 -16.29 7.22 -0.90
C ASP A 64 -14.88 6.76 -0.42
N PHE A 65 -14.82 6.11 0.75
CA PHE A 65 -13.78 5.26 1.32
C PHE A 65 -13.41 4.03 0.48
N GLU A 66 -14.40 3.19 0.26
CA GLU A 66 -14.24 1.85 -0.26
C GLU A 66 -14.01 1.82 -1.78
N ASN A 67 -14.48 2.83 -2.51
CA ASN A 67 -14.46 2.84 -3.97
C ASN A 67 -13.32 3.73 -4.54
N ASP A 68 -12.86 3.42 -5.74
CA ASP A 68 -11.80 4.14 -6.45
C ASP A 68 -12.34 5.16 -7.47
N VAL A 69 -11.45 5.78 -8.25
CA VAL A 69 -11.83 6.76 -9.29
C VAL A 69 -12.68 6.15 -10.39
N THR A 70 -12.51 4.87 -10.74
CA THR A 70 -13.44 4.19 -11.67
C THR A 70 -14.81 4.11 -11.00
N GLY A 71 -14.87 3.64 -9.75
CA GLY A 71 -16.10 3.33 -9.03
C GLY A 71 -16.21 1.85 -8.65
N ALA A 72 -15.25 1.02 -9.07
CA ALA A 72 -15.02 -0.29 -8.47
C ALA A 72 -14.57 -0.13 -7.00
N ALA A 73 -14.78 -1.17 -6.19
CA ALA A 73 -14.19 -1.23 -4.85
C ALA A 73 -12.65 -1.31 -4.94
N LYS A 74 -11.94 -0.75 -3.97
CA LYS A 74 -10.48 -0.87 -3.87
C LYS A 74 -10.08 -2.31 -3.58
N GLY A 75 -8.92 -2.72 -4.08
CA GLY A 75 -8.36 -4.05 -3.83
C GLY A 75 -8.29 -4.44 -2.35
N GLU A 76 -8.07 -3.49 -1.45
CA GLU A 76 -8.09 -3.72 0.01
C GLU A 76 -9.41 -4.35 0.50
N LYS A 77 -10.56 -3.99 -0.10
CA LYS A 77 -11.87 -4.57 0.21
C LYS A 77 -11.99 -6.01 -0.28
N PHE A 78 -11.31 -6.40 -1.37
CA PHE A 78 -11.37 -7.75 -1.93
C PHE A 78 -10.86 -8.79 -0.93
N GLY A 79 -9.70 -8.55 -0.29
CA GLY A 79 -9.17 -9.42 0.75
C GLY A 79 -10.04 -9.44 2.01
N GLN A 80 -10.66 -8.32 2.38
CA GLN A 80 -11.60 -8.23 3.51
C GLN A 80 -12.89 -9.04 3.26
N ASP A 81 -13.47 -8.97 2.05
CA ASP A 81 -14.65 -9.75 1.69
C ASP A 81 -14.32 -11.25 1.54
N LEU A 82 -13.14 -11.62 1.03
CA LEU A 82 -12.66 -13.01 1.06
C LEU A 82 -12.45 -13.54 2.48
N ARG A 83 -11.99 -12.70 3.42
CA ARG A 83 -11.94 -13.06 4.85
C ARG A 83 -13.34 -13.27 5.42
N ARG A 84 -14.29 -12.35 5.19
CA ARG A 84 -15.69 -12.51 5.62
C ARG A 84 -16.32 -13.79 5.07
N ILE A 85 -15.99 -14.15 3.82
CA ILE A 85 -16.39 -15.42 3.21
C ILE A 85 -15.75 -16.60 3.95
N PHE A 86 -14.44 -16.58 4.24
CA PHE A 86 -13.79 -17.62 5.05
C PHE A 86 -14.43 -17.77 6.43
N ASP A 87 -14.67 -16.66 7.14
CA ASP A 87 -15.29 -16.65 8.48
C ASP A 87 -16.70 -17.27 8.45
N GLY A 88 -17.46 -17.08 7.37
CA GLY A 88 -18.77 -17.72 7.16
C GLY A 88 -18.73 -19.15 6.60
N LEU A 89 -17.59 -19.59 6.06
CA LEU A 89 -17.39 -20.93 5.51
C LEU A 89 -16.68 -21.90 6.48
N SER A 90 -16.13 -21.41 7.59
CA SER A 90 -15.24 -22.18 8.46
C SER A 90 -15.83 -22.53 9.83
N ASP A 91 -15.44 -23.68 10.38
CA ASP A 91 -15.71 -24.05 11.77
C ASP A 91 -14.74 -23.37 12.75
N GLU A 92 -14.97 -23.53 14.06
CA GLU A 92 -14.10 -22.99 15.12
C GLU A 92 -12.65 -23.50 15.05
N GLN A 93 -12.43 -24.65 14.42
CA GLN A 93 -11.09 -25.19 14.19
C GLN A 93 -10.45 -24.64 12.91
N GLY A 94 -11.19 -23.86 12.10
CA GLY A 94 -10.76 -23.32 10.81
C GLY A 94 -10.74 -24.35 9.69
N ASN A 95 -11.72 -25.26 9.61
CA ASN A 95 -11.96 -26.14 8.44
C ASN A 95 -13.05 -25.54 7.56
N VAL A 96 -12.85 -25.49 6.23
CA VAL A 96 -13.75 -24.84 5.27
C VAL A 96 -14.77 -25.84 4.68
N ASP A 97 -16.06 -25.48 4.67
CA ASP A 97 -17.11 -26.25 3.99
C ASP A 97 -17.07 -26.04 2.47
N GLY A 98 -16.53 -27.04 1.75
CA GLY A 98 -16.47 -27.04 0.29
C GLY A 98 -17.82 -26.96 -0.43
N ARG A 99 -18.93 -27.40 0.17
CA ARG A 99 -20.28 -27.29 -0.44
C ARG A 99 -20.82 -25.87 -0.38
N GLN A 100 -20.45 -25.12 0.66
CA GLN A 100 -20.79 -23.71 0.74
C GLN A 100 -19.81 -22.86 -0.08
N ALA A 101 -18.53 -23.23 -0.14
CA ALA A 101 -17.53 -22.58 -0.99
C ALA A 101 -17.89 -22.63 -2.49
N GLU A 102 -18.57 -23.69 -2.94
CA GLU A 102 -19.06 -23.85 -4.32
C GLU A 102 -19.99 -22.73 -4.81
N LYS A 103 -20.63 -22.00 -3.87
CA LYS A 103 -21.52 -20.87 -4.14
C LYS A 103 -20.81 -19.55 -4.43
N TYR A 104 -19.48 -19.53 -4.40
CA TYR A 104 -18.68 -18.33 -4.58
C TYR A 104 -17.73 -18.47 -5.78
N GLN A 105 -17.88 -17.56 -6.74
CA GLN A 105 -17.07 -17.52 -7.95
C GLN A 105 -16.19 -16.26 -7.94
N ILE A 106 -14.91 -16.40 -8.21
CA ILE A 106 -13.99 -15.30 -8.45
C ILE A 106 -13.75 -15.19 -9.96
N LEU A 107 -13.92 -13.98 -10.50
CA LEU A 107 -13.49 -13.63 -11.85
C LEU A 107 -12.28 -12.70 -11.76
N GLN A 108 -11.31 -12.85 -12.65
CA GLN A 108 -10.25 -11.85 -12.89
C GLN A 108 -10.37 -11.33 -14.31
N ILE A 109 -10.27 -10.02 -14.48
CA ILE A 109 -10.47 -9.32 -15.75
C ILE A 109 -9.34 -8.30 -15.89
N ASN A 110 -8.36 -8.56 -16.76
CA ASN A 110 -7.29 -7.62 -17.05
C ASN A 110 -7.58 -6.80 -18.31
N MET A 111 -7.48 -5.48 -18.21
CA MET A 111 -7.51 -4.56 -19.34
C MET A 111 -6.09 -4.34 -19.88
N GLY A 112 -5.70 -5.05 -20.93
CA GLY A 112 -4.38 -4.94 -21.52
C GLY A 112 -4.03 -3.52 -22.03
N GLU A 113 -2.75 -3.30 -22.33
CA GLU A 113 -2.27 -2.10 -23.04
C GLU A 113 -2.48 -0.73 -22.34
N LEU A 114 -2.70 -0.67 -21.02
CA LEU A 114 -2.83 0.60 -20.29
C LEU A 114 -1.65 1.57 -20.55
N ASP A 115 -0.41 1.05 -20.61
CA ASP A 115 0.79 1.86 -20.91
C ASP A 115 0.75 2.46 -22.33
N ARG A 116 0.13 1.76 -23.30
CA ARG A 116 -0.09 2.27 -24.66
C ARG A 116 -1.07 3.43 -24.65
N LEU A 117 -2.19 3.29 -23.94
CA LEU A 117 -3.19 4.36 -23.80
C LEU A 117 -2.58 5.61 -23.15
N ASN A 118 -1.84 5.41 -22.05
CA ASN A 118 -1.15 6.49 -21.34
C ASN A 118 -0.12 7.20 -22.25
N LYS A 119 0.59 6.47 -23.11
CA LYS A 119 1.57 7.02 -24.05
C LYS A 119 0.94 7.75 -25.25
N ILE A 120 -0.23 7.31 -25.72
CA ILE A 120 -0.92 7.90 -26.89
C ILE A 120 -1.79 9.10 -26.49
N GLY A 121 -2.53 9.03 -25.39
CA GLY A 121 -3.52 10.03 -24.98
C GLY A 121 -3.31 10.65 -23.60
N GLY A 122 -2.18 10.38 -22.94
CA GLY A 122 -1.95 10.77 -21.55
C GLY A 122 -2.73 9.90 -20.56
N HIS A 123 -2.49 10.10 -19.27
CA HIS A 123 -3.19 9.38 -18.20
C HIS A 123 -4.71 9.54 -18.26
N ASP A 124 -5.21 10.70 -18.71
CA ASP A 124 -6.64 10.97 -18.93
C ASP A 124 -7.32 9.94 -19.85
N LEU A 125 -6.62 9.43 -20.88
CA LEU A 125 -7.18 8.40 -21.77
C LEU A 125 -7.19 7.04 -21.06
N GLY A 126 -6.09 6.67 -20.39
CA GLY A 126 -6.00 5.43 -19.62
C GLY A 126 -7.06 5.34 -18.52
N ASP A 127 -7.24 6.42 -17.75
CA ASP A 127 -8.24 6.50 -16.67
C ASP A 127 -9.69 6.42 -17.20
N LYS A 128 -9.97 7.04 -18.35
CA LYS A 128 -11.28 6.92 -19.03
C LYS A 128 -11.54 5.48 -19.51
N THR A 129 -10.56 4.82 -20.13
CA THR A 129 -10.72 3.43 -20.58
C THR A 129 -10.81 2.46 -19.41
N LEU A 130 -10.12 2.72 -18.29
CA LEU A 130 -10.28 1.96 -17.04
C LEU A 130 -11.70 2.12 -16.47
N ALA A 131 -12.24 3.34 -16.46
CA ALA A 131 -13.63 3.58 -16.04
C ALA A 131 -14.63 2.88 -16.96
N ALA A 132 -14.46 2.97 -18.28
CA ALA A 132 -15.30 2.29 -19.27
C ALA A 132 -15.15 0.75 -19.24
N THR A 133 -14.01 0.22 -18.81
CA THR A 133 -13.83 -1.23 -18.61
C THR A 133 -14.52 -1.69 -17.34
N ALA A 134 -14.32 -0.98 -16.22
CA ALA A 134 -15.08 -1.22 -14.98
C ALA A 134 -16.59 -1.17 -15.26
N GLU A 135 -17.01 -0.23 -16.10
CA GLU A 135 -18.39 -0.09 -16.56
C GLU A 135 -18.92 -1.36 -17.22
N LYS A 136 -18.18 -1.86 -18.20
CA LYS A 136 -18.60 -3.03 -18.95
C LYS A 136 -18.58 -4.31 -18.10
N VAL A 137 -17.64 -4.43 -17.16
CA VAL A 137 -17.63 -5.51 -16.15
C VAL A 137 -18.89 -5.48 -15.31
N TYR A 138 -19.28 -4.31 -14.79
CA TYR A 138 -20.52 -4.17 -14.02
C TYR A 138 -21.77 -4.51 -14.86
N GLU A 139 -21.86 -3.98 -16.09
CA GLU A 139 -23.00 -4.23 -17.00
C GLU A 139 -23.18 -5.73 -17.28
N VAL A 140 -22.10 -6.42 -17.68
CA VAL A 140 -22.12 -7.84 -18.04
C VAL A 140 -22.46 -8.70 -16.82
N VAL A 141 -21.79 -8.49 -15.68
CA VAL A 141 -22.06 -9.28 -14.47
C VAL A 141 -23.48 -9.04 -13.96
N GLN A 142 -23.95 -7.79 -13.93
CA GLN A 142 -25.30 -7.46 -13.48
C GLN A 142 -26.37 -8.12 -14.35
N ARG A 143 -26.18 -8.14 -15.68
CA ARG A 143 -27.06 -8.82 -16.63
C ARG A 143 -27.17 -10.30 -16.32
N VAL A 144 -26.03 -10.99 -16.22
CA VAL A 144 -25.99 -12.44 -15.96
C VAL A 144 -26.58 -12.79 -14.59
N VAL A 145 -26.22 -12.07 -13.54
CA VAL A 145 -26.78 -12.28 -12.19
C VAL A 145 -28.30 -12.08 -12.20
N ALA A 146 -28.80 -11.00 -12.80
CA ALA A 146 -30.24 -10.73 -12.88
C ALA A 146 -31.01 -11.82 -13.66
N ASP A 147 -30.44 -12.37 -14.72
CA ASP A 147 -31.07 -13.45 -15.48
C ASP A 147 -31.02 -14.78 -14.73
N LYS A 148 -29.91 -15.10 -14.05
CA LYS A 148 -29.78 -16.28 -13.16
C LYS A 148 -30.75 -16.25 -11.97
N LEU A 149 -31.05 -15.07 -11.42
CA LEU A 149 -32.07 -14.91 -10.37
C LEU A 149 -33.49 -15.18 -10.90
N LYS A 150 -33.81 -14.75 -12.13
CA LYS A 150 -35.10 -15.07 -12.78
C LYS A 150 -35.25 -16.57 -13.06
N GLU A 151 -34.18 -17.22 -13.55
CA GLU A 151 -34.16 -18.67 -13.80
C GLU A 151 -34.47 -19.50 -12.54
N ARG A 152 -34.11 -19.01 -11.36
CA ARG A 152 -34.38 -19.65 -10.05
C ARG A 152 -35.82 -19.53 -9.56
N GLY A 153 -36.71 -18.85 -10.31
CA GLY A 153 -38.15 -18.78 -10.00
C GLY A 153 -38.53 -17.78 -8.91
N GLY A 154 -37.70 -16.76 -8.66
CA GLY A 154 -37.95 -15.72 -7.67
C GLY A 154 -39.05 -14.74 -8.07
N ASP A 155 -40.30 -15.16 -7.99
CA ASP A 155 -41.45 -14.24 -7.97
C ASP A 155 -41.72 -13.82 -6.51
N SER A 156 -41.75 -12.52 -6.24
CA SER A 156 -41.99 -11.88 -4.93
C SER A 156 -40.97 -12.09 -3.78
N GLN A 157 -39.84 -11.37 -3.81
CA GLN A 157 -39.45 -10.39 -2.77
C GLN A 157 -38.10 -9.71 -3.09
N LEU A 158 -38.08 -8.39 -2.90
CA LEU A 158 -37.01 -7.37 -2.73
C LEU A 158 -35.48 -7.68 -2.69
N GLU A 159 -34.97 -8.83 -3.12
CA GLU A 159 -33.51 -9.09 -3.19
C GLU A 159 -32.84 -8.18 -4.25
N SER A 160 -31.79 -7.46 -3.86
CA SER A 160 -31.05 -6.61 -4.79
C SER A 160 -30.07 -7.45 -5.59
N VAL A 161 -30.06 -7.28 -6.92
CA VAL A 161 -29.06 -7.91 -7.82
C VAL A 161 -27.63 -7.58 -7.37
N ASP A 162 -27.45 -6.44 -6.71
CA ASP A 162 -26.15 -5.96 -6.22
C ASP A 162 -25.67 -6.68 -4.96
N ASP A 163 -26.52 -7.45 -4.25
CA ASP A 163 -26.11 -8.25 -3.09
C ASP A 163 -25.33 -9.52 -3.49
N TYR A 164 -25.52 -9.96 -4.75
CA TYR A 164 -24.93 -11.18 -5.31
C TYR A 164 -23.57 -10.95 -5.97
N PHE A 165 -23.07 -9.71 -6.07
CA PHE A 165 -21.71 -9.49 -6.57
C PHE A 165 -21.08 -8.17 -6.13
N GLU A 166 -19.75 -8.14 -6.12
CA GLU A 166 -18.96 -6.92 -5.95
C GLU A 166 -17.81 -6.93 -6.97
N VAL A 167 -17.52 -5.78 -7.59
CA VAL A 167 -16.39 -5.61 -8.52
C VAL A 167 -15.35 -4.72 -7.87
N TYR A 168 -14.12 -5.19 -7.91
CA TYR A 168 -12.93 -4.60 -7.30
C TYR A 168 -11.92 -4.23 -8.38
N ARG A 169 -11.13 -3.19 -8.14
CA ARG A 169 -9.90 -2.92 -8.89
C ARG A 169 -8.72 -3.28 -7.98
N THR A 170 -8.09 -4.42 -8.26
CA THR A 170 -7.13 -5.06 -7.36
C THR A 170 -5.70 -4.61 -7.58
N ALA A 171 -5.28 -4.34 -8.82
CA ALA A 171 -3.99 -3.75 -9.13
C ALA A 171 -4.00 -3.07 -10.52
N GLY A 172 -3.60 -1.80 -10.64
CA GLY A 172 -3.36 -1.15 -11.95
C GLY A 172 -4.53 -1.24 -12.95
N ASN A 173 -4.47 -2.23 -13.84
CA ASN A 173 -5.45 -2.57 -14.88
C ASN A 173 -6.17 -3.92 -14.68
N ASP A 174 -6.00 -4.56 -13.52
CA ASP A 174 -6.71 -5.75 -13.07
C ASP A 174 -7.97 -5.39 -12.28
N PHE A 175 -9.09 -5.98 -12.70
CA PHE A 175 -10.35 -6.02 -11.97
C PHE A 175 -10.62 -7.44 -11.48
N SER A 176 -11.19 -7.56 -10.29
CA SER A 176 -11.67 -8.83 -9.74
C SER A 176 -13.17 -8.73 -9.47
N VAL A 177 -13.90 -9.83 -9.60
CA VAL A 177 -15.33 -9.90 -9.24
C VAL A 177 -15.52 -11.07 -8.29
N ILE A 178 -16.26 -10.88 -7.20
CA ILE A 178 -16.80 -11.99 -6.40
C ILE A 178 -18.28 -12.11 -6.73
N LEU A 179 -18.69 -13.23 -7.31
CA LEU A 179 -20.11 -13.64 -7.36
C LEU A 179 -20.41 -14.42 -6.07
N LYS A 180 -21.46 -14.03 -5.36
CA LYS A 180 -21.94 -14.59 -4.09
C LYS A 180 -23.23 -15.36 -4.35
N ASN A 181 -23.42 -16.52 -3.71
CA ASN A 181 -24.61 -17.38 -3.89
C ASN A 181 -24.90 -17.78 -5.36
N MET A 182 -23.88 -17.86 -6.20
CA MET A 182 -23.96 -18.18 -7.62
C MET A 182 -23.19 -19.46 -7.93
N ASP A 183 -23.74 -20.29 -8.81
CA ASP A 183 -23.08 -21.47 -9.34
C ASP A 183 -22.14 -21.11 -10.51
N SER A 184 -21.30 -22.07 -10.91
CA SER A 184 -20.34 -21.89 -12.00
C SER A 184 -20.97 -21.50 -13.34
N SER A 185 -22.27 -21.74 -13.59
CA SER A 185 -22.90 -21.36 -14.87
C SER A 185 -23.00 -19.84 -15.04
N ALA A 186 -23.18 -19.09 -13.95
CA ALA A 186 -23.14 -17.64 -13.98
C ALA A 186 -21.74 -17.11 -14.38
N ALA A 187 -20.68 -17.69 -13.80
CA ALA A 187 -19.32 -17.31 -14.15
C ALA A 187 -18.96 -17.67 -15.61
N GLN A 188 -19.33 -18.86 -16.08
CA GLN A 188 -19.09 -19.28 -17.46
C GLN A 188 -19.85 -18.39 -18.47
N GLU A 189 -21.06 -17.95 -18.15
CA GLU A 189 -21.81 -17.02 -19.01
C GLU A 189 -21.14 -15.63 -19.08
N VAL A 190 -20.60 -15.12 -17.95
CA VAL A 190 -19.79 -13.87 -17.98
C VAL A 190 -18.54 -14.04 -18.86
N LEU A 191 -17.82 -15.16 -18.75
CA LEU A 191 -16.68 -15.48 -19.62
C LEU A 191 -17.10 -15.49 -21.09
N ARG A 192 -18.20 -16.20 -21.42
CA ARG A 192 -18.76 -16.29 -22.78
C ARG A 192 -19.07 -14.91 -23.36
N ILE A 193 -19.66 -14.01 -22.58
CA ILE A 193 -19.99 -12.65 -23.05
C ILE A 193 -18.72 -11.85 -23.35
N PHE A 194 -17.70 -11.92 -22.50
CA PHE A 194 -16.43 -11.25 -22.76
C PHE A 194 -15.66 -11.84 -23.95
N GLN A 195 -15.67 -13.15 -24.11
CA GLN A 195 -14.94 -13.85 -25.18
C GLN A 195 -15.67 -13.75 -26.53
N ASP A 196 -16.98 -14.01 -26.59
CA ASP A 196 -17.74 -14.09 -27.84
C ASP A 196 -18.35 -12.75 -28.25
N GLU A 197 -19.10 -12.09 -27.36
CA GLU A 197 -19.87 -10.88 -27.69
C GLU A 197 -18.96 -9.66 -27.80
N MET A 198 -17.96 -9.56 -26.92
CA MET A 198 -16.92 -8.50 -26.97
C MET A 198 -15.66 -8.91 -27.75
N ARG A 199 -15.58 -10.14 -28.28
CA ARG A 199 -14.40 -10.67 -28.99
C ARG A 199 -13.09 -10.53 -28.20
N GLY A 200 -13.17 -10.59 -26.86
CA GLY A 200 -12.03 -10.37 -25.96
C GLY A 200 -11.42 -8.97 -26.02
N LYS A 201 -12.16 -7.93 -26.41
CA LYS A 201 -11.62 -6.54 -26.51
C LYS A 201 -12.59 -5.48 -25.99
N MET A 202 -12.03 -4.48 -25.32
CA MET A 202 -12.75 -3.25 -24.96
C MET A 202 -12.55 -2.21 -26.08
N PRO A 203 -13.62 -1.75 -26.75
CA PRO A 203 -13.51 -0.72 -27.80
C PRO A 203 -13.12 0.64 -27.21
N LEU A 204 -12.40 1.44 -28.00
CA LEU A 204 -12.02 2.81 -27.65
C LEU A 204 -12.95 3.81 -28.36
N GLU A 205 -13.96 4.35 -27.65
CA GLU A 205 -14.91 5.31 -28.25
C GLU A 205 -14.22 6.54 -28.87
N SER A 206 -13.12 7.00 -28.26
CA SER A 206 -12.31 8.11 -28.76
C SER A 206 -11.46 7.78 -29.99
N GLN A 207 -11.30 6.50 -30.34
CA GLN A 207 -10.54 6.04 -31.51
C GLN A 207 -11.25 4.84 -32.16
N PRO A 208 -12.38 5.05 -32.88
CA PRO A 208 -13.18 3.96 -33.45
C PRO A 208 -12.45 3.05 -34.46
N GLN A 209 -11.35 3.55 -35.03
CA GLN A 209 -10.44 2.83 -35.92
C GLN A 209 -9.36 2.01 -35.19
N ASP A 210 -9.23 2.12 -33.87
CA ASP A 210 -8.40 1.21 -33.08
C ASP A 210 -9.19 -0.10 -32.86
N PRO A 211 -8.58 -1.28 -33.05
CA PRO A 211 -9.24 -2.58 -32.84
C PRO A 211 -9.65 -2.86 -31.37
N GLY A 212 -9.35 -1.96 -30.44
CA GLY A 212 -9.68 -2.07 -29.02
C GLY A 212 -8.53 -2.65 -28.19
N VAL A 213 -8.63 -2.50 -26.87
CA VAL A 213 -7.65 -3.06 -25.94
C VAL A 213 -8.04 -4.48 -25.52
N PRO A 214 -7.09 -5.44 -25.48
CA PRO A 214 -7.39 -6.82 -25.15
C PRO A 214 -7.90 -6.98 -23.70
N LEU A 215 -8.90 -7.84 -23.52
CA LEU A 215 -9.43 -8.26 -22.22
C LEU A 215 -9.07 -9.73 -21.98
N ALA A 216 -8.27 -9.98 -20.94
CA ALA A 216 -8.02 -11.33 -20.42
C ALA A 216 -9.01 -11.61 -19.29
N VAL A 217 -9.82 -12.67 -19.39
CA VAL A 217 -10.87 -13.00 -18.41
C VAL A 217 -10.73 -14.45 -17.94
N THR A 218 -10.67 -14.64 -16.62
CA THR A 218 -10.54 -15.98 -16.00
C THR A 218 -11.50 -16.18 -14.85
N HIS A 219 -11.68 -17.44 -14.45
CA HIS A 219 -12.64 -17.88 -13.44
C HIS A 219 -12.01 -18.88 -12.47
N LEU A 220 -12.27 -18.71 -11.17
CA LEU A 220 -11.95 -19.63 -10.09
C LEU A 220 -13.20 -19.83 -9.21
N ASN A 221 -13.64 -21.08 -9.04
CA ASN A 221 -14.66 -21.42 -8.05
C ASN A 221 -13.99 -21.67 -6.68
N LEU A 222 -14.46 -21.05 -5.59
CA LEU A 222 -13.83 -21.18 -4.26
C LEU A 222 -13.88 -22.60 -3.69
N LYS A 223 -14.73 -23.50 -4.21
CA LYS A 223 -14.64 -24.93 -3.92
C LYS A 223 -13.25 -25.50 -4.21
N ALA A 224 -12.57 -25.04 -5.26
CA ALA A 224 -11.20 -25.48 -5.54
C ALA A 224 -10.26 -25.15 -4.36
N VAL A 225 -10.34 -23.93 -3.83
CA VAL A 225 -9.56 -23.51 -2.64
C VAL A 225 -9.94 -24.36 -1.42
N ALA A 226 -11.23 -24.62 -1.21
CA ALA A 226 -11.72 -25.44 -0.11
C ALA A 226 -11.32 -26.93 -0.20
N ASP A 227 -11.29 -27.52 -1.40
CA ASP A 227 -10.88 -28.92 -1.61
C ASP A 227 -9.40 -29.15 -1.26
N PHE A 228 -8.54 -28.13 -1.47
CA PHE A 228 -7.13 -28.17 -1.08
C PHE A 228 -6.87 -27.71 0.36
N TRP A 229 -7.86 -27.09 1.01
CA TRP A 229 -7.74 -26.48 2.33
C TRP A 229 -7.15 -27.38 3.42
N PRO A 230 -7.56 -28.66 3.57
CA PRO A 230 -7.02 -29.53 4.62
C PRO A 230 -5.50 -29.75 4.49
N ARG A 231 -4.99 -29.86 3.24
CA ARG A 231 -3.55 -30.02 2.99
C ARG A 231 -2.79 -28.72 3.23
N ALA A 232 -3.32 -27.59 2.75
CA ALA A 232 -2.74 -26.27 2.97
C ALA A 232 -2.54 -25.99 4.46
N LYS A 233 -3.58 -26.23 5.26
CA LYS A 233 -3.61 -26.07 6.71
C LYS A 233 -2.63 -27.00 7.43
N GLN A 234 -2.52 -28.27 7.03
CA GLN A 234 -1.55 -29.21 7.59
C GLN A 234 -0.10 -28.77 7.32
N SER A 235 0.17 -28.27 6.11
CA SER A 235 1.51 -27.84 5.67
C SER A 235 1.96 -26.48 6.20
N ALA A 236 1.02 -25.60 6.57
CA ALA A 236 1.34 -24.28 7.13
C ALA A 236 2.06 -24.34 8.49
N GLY A 237 1.96 -25.45 9.21
CA GLY A 237 2.48 -25.59 10.58
C GLY A 237 1.76 -24.68 11.57
N THR A 238 2.22 -24.68 12.82
CA THR A 238 1.66 -23.80 13.85
C THR A 238 2.05 -22.33 13.61
N GLY A 239 1.12 -21.40 13.91
CA GLY A 239 1.34 -19.95 13.85
C GLY A 239 0.74 -19.21 12.63
N VAL A 240 0.40 -19.91 11.54
CA VAL A 240 -0.27 -19.26 10.39
C VAL A 240 -1.79 -19.24 10.61
N LYS A 241 -2.38 -18.04 10.57
CA LYS A 241 -3.82 -17.86 10.77
C LYS A 241 -4.63 -18.45 9.60
N PRO A 242 -5.62 -19.32 9.86
CA PRO A 242 -6.45 -19.96 8.85
C PRO A 242 -6.99 -18.99 7.80
N GLU A 243 -7.55 -17.87 8.21
CA GLU A 243 -8.14 -16.90 7.29
C GLU A 243 -7.11 -16.24 6.36
N ARG A 244 -5.89 -15.97 6.85
CA ARG A 244 -4.81 -15.36 6.04
C ARG A 244 -4.34 -16.34 4.97
N LEU A 245 -4.21 -17.61 5.33
CA LEU A 245 -3.81 -18.68 4.41
C LEU A 245 -4.89 -18.94 3.35
N PHE A 246 -6.17 -18.91 3.70
CA PHE A 246 -7.26 -19.08 2.74
C PHE A 246 -7.32 -17.94 1.72
N VAL A 247 -7.29 -16.68 2.18
CA VAL A 247 -7.28 -15.50 1.29
C VAL A 247 -6.05 -15.55 0.37
N SER A 248 -4.88 -15.89 0.91
CA SER A 248 -3.64 -16.01 0.11
C SER A 248 -3.75 -17.09 -0.96
N ALA A 249 -4.26 -18.28 -0.62
CA ALA A 249 -4.45 -19.38 -1.56
C ALA A 249 -5.48 -19.05 -2.66
N ALA A 250 -6.57 -18.36 -2.30
CA ALA A 250 -7.57 -17.90 -3.28
C ALA A 250 -6.97 -16.86 -4.24
N MET A 251 -6.23 -15.87 -3.71
CA MET A 251 -5.59 -14.83 -4.53
C MET A 251 -4.49 -15.39 -5.43
N GLU A 252 -3.64 -16.30 -4.93
CA GLU A 252 -2.58 -16.94 -5.72
C GLU A 252 -3.15 -17.79 -6.86
N GLN A 253 -4.12 -18.68 -6.57
CA GLN A 253 -4.78 -19.49 -7.62
C GLN A 253 -5.41 -18.59 -8.70
N SER A 254 -6.05 -17.50 -8.27
CA SER A 254 -6.68 -16.53 -9.17
C SER A 254 -5.64 -15.77 -10.01
N GLN A 255 -4.50 -15.40 -9.42
CA GLN A 255 -3.41 -14.71 -10.11
C GLN A 255 -2.69 -15.60 -11.12
N ILE A 256 -2.42 -16.87 -10.79
CA ILE A 256 -1.80 -17.84 -11.71
C ILE A 256 -2.67 -18.00 -12.97
N LEU A 257 -3.99 -18.17 -12.79
CA LEU A 257 -4.94 -18.23 -13.91
C LEU A 257 -4.90 -16.93 -14.75
N ASN A 258 -4.96 -15.77 -14.08
CA ASN A 258 -4.91 -14.46 -14.73
C ASN A 258 -3.61 -14.24 -15.54
N ASP A 259 -2.45 -14.65 -15.02
CA ASP A 259 -1.15 -14.46 -15.69
C ASP A 259 -1.00 -15.37 -16.93
N ILE A 260 -1.55 -16.59 -16.92
CA ILE A 260 -1.64 -17.45 -18.11
C ILE A 260 -2.45 -16.73 -19.20
N GLU A 261 -3.64 -16.24 -18.83
CA GLU A 261 -4.57 -15.64 -19.78
C GLU A 261 -4.06 -14.30 -20.33
N LYS A 262 -3.49 -13.43 -19.48
CA LYS A 262 -2.77 -12.21 -19.89
C LYS A 262 -1.73 -12.51 -20.96
N ASN A 263 -0.97 -13.59 -20.80
CA ASN A 263 0.07 -13.96 -21.75
C ASN A 263 -0.52 -14.53 -23.05
N ARG A 264 -1.60 -15.33 -22.99
CA ARG A 264 -2.37 -15.77 -24.17
C ARG A 264 -2.83 -14.57 -25.00
N THR A 265 -3.55 -13.62 -24.40
CA THR A 265 -4.12 -12.48 -25.13
C THR A 265 -3.03 -11.54 -25.66
N ARG A 266 -1.87 -11.42 -24.99
CA ARG A 266 -0.70 -10.68 -25.52
C ARG A 266 -0.06 -11.35 -26.75
N VAL A 267 0.01 -12.68 -26.79
CA VAL A 267 0.54 -13.42 -27.96
C VAL A 267 -0.42 -13.30 -29.15
N GLU A 268 -1.73 -13.46 -28.93
CA GLU A 268 -2.75 -13.21 -29.95
C GLU A 268 -2.65 -11.78 -30.49
N ARG A 269 -2.47 -10.82 -29.59
CA ARG A 269 -2.35 -9.40 -29.95
C ARG A 269 -1.16 -9.08 -30.85
N ILE A 270 0.04 -9.64 -30.60
CA ILE A 270 1.18 -9.38 -31.49
C ILE A 270 1.03 -10.05 -32.86
N LEU A 271 0.32 -11.20 -32.93
CA LEU A 271 -0.02 -11.83 -34.20
C LEU A 271 -0.97 -10.95 -35.03
N GLU A 272 -2.04 -10.41 -34.42
CA GLU A 272 -2.93 -9.44 -35.08
C GLU A 272 -2.20 -8.19 -35.57
N VAL A 273 -1.32 -7.63 -34.73
CA VAL A 273 -0.54 -6.42 -35.06
C VAL A 273 0.39 -6.69 -36.25
N ARG A 274 1.01 -7.87 -36.32
CA ARG A 274 1.83 -8.29 -37.47
C ARG A 274 1.01 -8.47 -38.76
N GLU A 275 -0.23 -8.90 -38.67
CA GLU A 275 -1.11 -9.05 -39.85
C GLU A 275 -1.69 -7.72 -40.34
N SER A 276 -1.74 -6.69 -39.48
CA SER A 276 -2.40 -5.41 -39.75
C SER A 276 -1.47 -4.21 -39.99
N LEU A 277 -0.23 -4.25 -39.51
CA LEU A 277 0.77 -3.18 -39.66
C LEU A 277 2.01 -3.63 -40.47
N SER A 278 2.88 -2.68 -40.82
CA SER A 278 4.18 -3.01 -41.43
C SER A 278 5.09 -3.80 -40.47
N PRO A 279 6.07 -4.59 -40.97
CA PRO A 279 7.03 -5.30 -40.13
C PRO A 279 7.76 -4.39 -39.14
N GLU A 280 8.11 -3.18 -39.55
CA GLU A 280 8.78 -2.16 -38.75
C GLU A 280 7.88 -1.60 -37.63
N GLU A 281 6.60 -1.39 -37.92
CA GLU A 281 5.60 -0.93 -36.94
C GLU A 281 5.25 -2.03 -35.93
N ALA A 282 5.11 -3.28 -36.39
CA ALA A 282 4.88 -4.43 -35.52
C ALA A 282 6.08 -4.70 -34.60
N LYS A 283 7.31 -4.56 -35.11
CA LYS A 283 8.54 -4.61 -34.32
C LYS A 283 8.55 -3.53 -33.25
N LYS A 284 8.31 -2.26 -33.63
CA LYS A 284 8.23 -1.14 -32.70
C LYS A 284 7.16 -1.35 -31.63
N PHE A 285 5.99 -1.87 -32.00
CA PHE A 285 4.91 -2.18 -31.06
C PHE A 285 5.33 -3.24 -30.03
N TYR A 286 5.99 -4.31 -30.47
CA TYR A 286 6.54 -5.32 -29.56
C TYR A 286 7.58 -4.73 -28.62
N ASP A 287 8.57 -4.03 -29.16
CA ASP A 287 9.70 -3.47 -28.40
C ASP A 287 9.23 -2.44 -27.36
N GLU A 288 8.23 -1.61 -27.68
CA GLU A 288 7.69 -0.59 -26.79
C GLU A 288 6.71 -1.14 -25.73
N PHE A 289 5.90 -2.15 -26.04
CA PHE A 289 4.75 -2.52 -25.18
C PHE A 289 4.71 -3.99 -24.71
N LEU A 290 5.33 -4.94 -25.42
CA LEU A 290 5.19 -6.38 -25.13
C LEU A 290 6.48 -7.07 -24.71
N LYS A 291 7.65 -6.59 -25.14
CA LYS A 291 8.98 -7.18 -24.89
C LYS A 291 9.26 -7.46 -23.42
N LYS A 292 8.91 -6.53 -22.52
CA LYS A 292 9.08 -6.69 -21.06
C LYS A 292 8.29 -7.88 -20.49
N SER A 293 7.15 -8.22 -21.09
CA SER A 293 6.28 -9.33 -20.69
C SER A 293 6.55 -10.64 -21.44
N LEU A 294 6.56 -10.61 -22.78
CA LEU A 294 6.66 -11.82 -23.61
C LEU A 294 8.10 -12.27 -23.82
N GLY A 295 9.05 -11.34 -23.96
CA GLY A 295 10.46 -11.66 -24.23
C GLY A 295 11.16 -12.43 -23.12
N LYS A 296 10.55 -12.52 -21.92
CA LYS A 296 11.04 -13.32 -20.78
C LYS A 296 10.43 -14.73 -20.68
N LEU A 297 9.38 -15.04 -21.46
CA LEU A 297 8.68 -16.33 -21.36
C LEU A 297 9.34 -17.46 -22.17
N PHE A 298 10.20 -17.11 -23.12
CA PHE A 298 10.81 -18.03 -24.08
C PHE A 298 12.33 -18.23 -23.85
N ASP A 299 12.87 -17.68 -22.76
CA ASP A 299 14.27 -17.87 -22.40
C ASP A 299 14.49 -19.26 -21.78
N GLY A 300 15.15 -20.14 -22.54
CA GLY A 300 15.51 -21.49 -22.11
C GLY A 300 16.97 -21.65 -21.68
N SER A 301 17.80 -20.60 -21.70
CA SER A 301 19.26 -20.79 -21.64
C SER A 301 20.12 -19.61 -21.15
N LEU A 302 19.57 -18.42 -20.89
CA LEU A 302 20.33 -17.28 -20.34
C LEU A 302 19.65 -16.68 -19.09
N PRO A 303 20.35 -15.81 -18.31
CA PRO A 303 19.75 -15.15 -17.16
C PRO A 303 19.43 -13.67 -17.46
N ASN A 304 18.14 -13.36 -17.58
CA ASN A 304 17.50 -12.03 -17.50
C ASN A 304 17.44 -11.12 -18.74
N GLU A 305 17.90 -11.53 -19.93
CA GLU A 305 17.73 -10.71 -21.15
C GLU A 305 16.44 -11.06 -21.89
N ALA A 306 15.59 -10.06 -22.17
CA ALA A 306 14.32 -10.28 -22.84
C ALA A 306 14.51 -10.30 -24.36
N LEU A 307 14.02 -11.35 -25.03
CA LEU A 307 14.19 -11.55 -26.48
C LEU A 307 13.79 -10.32 -27.30
N GLU A 308 14.66 -9.96 -28.24
CA GLU A 308 14.38 -8.99 -29.31
C GLU A 308 13.27 -9.50 -30.23
N TYR A 309 12.53 -8.60 -30.88
CA TYR A 309 11.38 -8.95 -31.74
C TYR A 309 11.68 -10.07 -32.75
N ASP A 310 12.82 -10.01 -33.45
CA ASP A 310 13.13 -10.98 -34.50
C ASP A 310 13.46 -12.37 -33.94
N ASP A 311 14.06 -12.46 -32.76
CA ASP A 311 14.36 -13.72 -32.08
C ASP A 311 13.13 -14.29 -31.35
N PHE A 312 12.27 -13.42 -30.78
CA PHE A 312 10.94 -13.79 -30.28
C PHE A 312 10.06 -14.35 -31.41
N MET A 313 9.99 -13.66 -32.55
CA MET A 313 9.23 -14.10 -33.72
C MET A 313 9.85 -15.36 -34.34
N ARG A 314 11.18 -15.52 -34.31
CA ARG A 314 11.83 -16.77 -34.73
C ARG A 314 11.48 -17.92 -33.79
N SER A 315 11.54 -17.72 -32.48
CA SER A 315 11.10 -18.72 -31.49
C SER A 315 9.63 -19.12 -31.70
N LEU A 316 8.75 -18.16 -32.01
CA LEU A 316 7.35 -18.41 -32.34
C LEU A 316 7.18 -19.21 -33.66
N GLN A 317 8.06 -18.99 -34.64
CA GLN A 317 8.07 -19.66 -35.95
C GLN A 317 8.77 -21.02 -35.95
N GLU A 318 9.80 -21.23 -35.13
CA GLU A 318 10.51 -22.51 -34.93
C GLU A 318 9.60 -23.53 -34.23
N ASN A 319 8.63 -23.06 -33.43
CA ASN A 319 7.48 -23.83 -32.95
C ASN A 319 6.34 -23.93 -34.00
N ASN A 320 6.71 -23.77 -35.28
CA ASN A 320 5.95 -23.98 -36.52
C ASN A 320 4.63 -23.18 -36.70
N GLY A 321 4.29 -22.25 -35.79
CA GLY A 321 2.94 -21.67 -35.69
C GLY A 321 1.85 -22.67 -35.24
N GLU A 322 2.11 -23.98 -35.39
CA GLU A 322 1.28 -25.08 -34.91
C GLU A 322 1.16 -25.13 -33.38
N TYR A 323 1.99 -24.37 -32.65
CA TYR A 323 1.84 -24.17 -31.20
C TYR A 323 0.58 -23.36 -30.78
N LEU A 324 -0.31 -22.96 -31.71
CA LEU A 324 -1.41 -22.01 -31.43
C LEU A 324 -2.86 -22.48 -31.67
N ALA A 325 -3.13 -23.63 -32.29
CA ALA A 325 -4.51 -24.13 -32.47
C ALA A 325 -4.79 -25.46 -31.73
N PRO A 326 -4.19 -26.62 -32.09
CA PRO A 326 -4.20 -27.80 -31.21
C PRO A 326 -3.33 -27.59 -29.97
N SER A 327 -2.55 -26.52 -29.96
CA SER A 327 -1.47 -26.28 -29.02
C SER A 327 -1.57 -24.97 -28.25
N ILE A 328 -2.66 -24.20 -28.38
CA ILE A 328 -3.20 -23.62 -27.15
C ILE A 328 -3.62 -24.79 -26.26
N GLU A 329 -4.30 -25.82 -26.78
CA GLU A 329 -4.69 -26.96 -25.94
C GLU A 329 -3.51 -27.87 -25.54
N ALA A 330 -2.47 -28.03 -26.35
CA ALA A 330 -1.22 -28.76 -26.04
C ALA A 330 -0.13 -27.93 -25.33
N ALA A 331 -0.09 -26.60 -25.41
CA ALA A 331 0.71 -25.76 -24.50
C ALA A 331 -0.03 -25.55 -23.19
N LEU A 332 -1.36 -25.43 -23.20
CA LEU A 332 -2.17 -25.60 -22.00
C LEU A 332 -2.12 -27.03 -21.51
N THR A 333 -1.89 -28.06 -22.31
CA THR A 333 -1.72 -29.43 -21.80
C THR A 333 -0.30 -29.68 -21.35
N ALA A 334 0.75 -29.10 -21.95
CA ALA A 334 2.12 -29.13 -21.43
C ALA A 334 2.33 -28.14 -20.27
N PHE A 335 1.51 -27.11 -20.13
CA PHE A 335 1.41 -26.25 -18.94
C PHE A 335 0.51 -26.90 -17.89
N ARG A 336 -0.63 -27.50 -18.24
CA ARG A 336 -1.43 -28.35 -17.34
C ARG A 336 -0.69 -29.64 -17.02
N GLU A 337 0.32 -30.08 -17.78
CA GLU A 337 1.12 -31.29 -17.52
C GLU A 337 2.41 -30.95 -16.82
N ARG A 338 3.07 -29.81 -17.09
CA ARG A 338 4.00 -29.25 -16.09
C ARG A 338 3.26 -28.93 -14.78
N SER A 339 2.01 -28.47 -14.85
CA SER A 339 1.12 -28.26 -13.67
C SER A 339 0.37 -29.53 -13.21
N ARG A 340 0.52 -30.66 -13.90
CA ARG A 340 0.12 -32.03 -13.50
C ARG A 340 1.35 -32.96 -13.43
N GLU A 341 2.54 -32.38 -13.30
CA GLU A 341 3.83 -32.98 -12.92
C GLU A 341 4.31 -32.26 -11.65
N GLN A 342 3.98 -30.96 -11.54
CA GLN A 342 3.43 -30.36 -10.31
C GLN A 342 2.06 -31.01 -9.92
N LYS A 343 1.87 -32.33 -10.13
CA LYS A 343 0.59 -33.02 -9.86
C LYS A 343 0.27 -33.14 -8.39
N ASP A 344 1.27 -32.91 -7.55
CA ASP A 344 1.00 -32.41 -6.23
C ASP A 344 1.00 -30.87 -6.29
N PHE A 345 -0.13 -30.33 -6.76
CA PHE A 345 -0.58 -28.98 -6.41
C PHE A 345 -0.60 -28.82 -4.88
N SER A 346 -0.91 -29.92 -4.19
CA SER A 346 -0.59 -30.21 -2.79
C SER A 346 0.83 -29.83 -2.38
N ASP A 347 1.83 -30.37 -3.06
CA ASP A 347 3.26 -30.20 -2.76
C ASP A 347 3.78 -28.87 -3.28
N GLN A 348 3.13 -28.24 -4.26
CA GLN A 348 3.47 -26.89 -4.69
C GLN A 348 2.88 -25.80 -3.82
N LEU A 349 1.63 -25.93 -3.36
CA LEU A 349 1.09 -25.03 -2.35
C LEU A 349 1.81 -25.26 -1.02
N THR A 350 2.13 -26.52 -0.68
CA THR A 350 3.00 -26.86 0.46
C THR A 350 4.42 -26.30 0.27
N LYS A 351 5.02 -26.42 -0.92
CA LYS A 351 6.35 -25.88 -1.22
C LYS A 351 6.35 -24.36 -1.32
N PHE A 352 5.27 -23.71 -1.74
CA PHE A 352 5.11 -22.25 -1.72
C PHE A 352 4.86 -21.75 -0.30
N VAL A 353 4.13 -22.48 0.53
CA VAL A 353 4.01 -22.21 1.98
C VAL A 353 5.35 -22.46 2.69
N LEU A 354 6.11 -23.50 2.30
CA LEU A 354 7.45 -23.82 2.81
C LEU A 354 8.59 -23.01 2.18
N ASP A 355 8.36 -22.35 1.03
CA ASP A 355 9.30 -21.44 0.35
C ASP A 355 8.93 -19.97 0.59
N ASN A 356 7.71 -19.65 1.07
CA ASN A 356 7.38 -18.38 1.74
C ASN A 356 7.78 -18.42 3.22
N LYS A 357 7.74 -19.56 3.90
CA LYS A 357 8.81 -19.82 4.89
C LYS A 357 10.14 -19.77 4.12
N LYS A 358 11.16 -19.05 4.60
CA LYS A 358 12.33 -18.56 3.80
C LYS A 358 12.04 -17.28 2.97
N ARG A 359 11.10 -17.26 2.01
CA ARG A 359 10.81 -16.06 1.18
C ARG A 359 9.92 -15.01 1.83
N GLU A 360 9.59 -15.10 3.11
CA GLU A 360 8.96 -14.05 3.93
C GLU A 360 9.91 -12.87 4.20
N GLY A 361 10.57 -12.41 3.14
CA GLY A 361 10.88 -11.01 2.91
C GLY A 361 10.77 -10.67 1.42
N LEU A 362 9.74 -11.20 0.72
CA LEU A 362 9.20 -10.75 -0.58
C LEU A 362 7.91 -11.53 -1.00
N LEU A 363 6.77 -11.15 -0.41
CA LEU A 363 5.49 -11.13 -1.14
C LEU A 363 5.33 -9.75 -1.82
N PRO A 364 4.42 -9.57 -2.80
CA PRO A 364 4.04 -8.24 -3.27
C PRO A 364 3.56 -7.37 -2.09
N LEU A 365 4.15 -6.18 -1.94
CA LEU A 365 4.11 -5.34 -0.74
C LEU A 365 2.74 -4.74 -0.37
N ASP A 366 1.69 -5.02 -1.12
CA ASP A 366 0.33 -4.51 -0.87
C ASP A 366 -0.56 -5.46 -0.05
N MET A 367 -0.11 -6.70 0.24
CA MET A 367 -0.92 -7.68 0.94
C MET A 367 -1.15 -7.36 2.43
N ASP A 368 -0.17 -6.79 3.14
CA ASP A 368 -0.29 -6.53 4.58
C ASP A 368 -1.28 -5.41 4.95
N LYS A 369 -1.67 -4.57 3.98
CA LYS A 369 -2.74 -3.57 4.16
C LYS A 369 -4.13 -4.20 4.31
N MET A 370 -4.31 -5.45 3.86
CA MET A 370 -5.60 -6.15 3.93
C MET A 370 -5.88 -6.85 5.27
N TYR A 371 -4.87 -7.09 6.11
CA TYR A 371 -4.98 -8.03 7.23
C TYR A 371 -4.98 -7.36 8.62
N GLY A 372 -6.17 -7.28 9.24
CA GLY A 372 -6.29 -6.94 10.66
C GLY A 372 -5.97 -8.11 11.60
N SER A 373 -5.01 -7.93 12.52
CA SER A 373 -4.44 -9.01 13.33
C SER A 373 -5.14 -9.28 14.67
N SER A 374 -5.41 -10.56 14.98
CA SER A 374 -5.78 -11.11 16.30
C SER A 374 -5.23 -12.55 16.42
N GLY A 375 -4.69 -12.98 17.57
CA GLY A 375 -3.88 -14.22 17.79
C GLY A 375 -4.58 -15.57 17.54
N ASP A 376 -4.01 -16.76 17.81
CA ASP A 376 -2.89 -17.14 18.70
C ASP A 376 -1.98 -18.26 18.11
N GLU A 377 -0.86 -18.59 18.78
CA GLU A 377 0.15 -19.58 18.35
C GLU A 377 0.36 -20.77 19.32
N LYS A 378 1.02 -21.85 18.85
CA LYS A 378 1.68 -22.86 19.70
C LYS A 378 2.98 -23.42 19.10
N ASP A 379 4.08 -22.98 19.70
CA ASP A 379 5.29 -23.71 20.12
C ASP A 379 5.81 -24.92 19.30
N ASN A 380 7.09 -24.83 18.91
CA ASN A 380 8.03 -25.94 19.11
C ASN A 380 9.49 -25.42 19.18
N SER A 381 9.95 -25.15 20.40
CA SER A 381 11.27 -24.58 20.72
C SER A 381 12.50 -25.46 20.43
N GLN A 382 13.61 -24.81 20.07
CA GLN A 382 14.96 -25.15 20.56
C GLN A 382 15.76 -23.88 20.85
N GLU A 383 16.63 -23.96 21.86
CA GLU A 383 17.19 -22.86 22.66
C GLU A 383 17.74 -21.63 21.89
N LEU A 384 16.98 -20.54 21.89
CA LEU A 384 17.47 -19.17 21.73
C LEU A 384 17.43 -18.48 23.10
N THR A 385 18.60 -18.13 23.65
CA THR A 385 18.69 -17.46 24.95
C THR A 385 18.21 -16.01 24.85
N GLY A 386 17.00 -15.74 25.35
CA GLY A 386 16.45 -14.38 25.49
C GLY A 386 15.25 -14.03 24.61
N VAL A 387 14.49 -15.02 24.11
CA VAL A 387 13.18 -14.77 23.46
C VAL A 387 12.22 -14.10 24.45
N ARG A 388 11.51 -13.07 23.99
CA ARG A 388 10.31 -12.50 24.62
C ARG A 388 9.18 -12.67 23.63
N SER A 389 7.96 -12.91 24.12
CA SER A 389 6.80 -13.00 23.22
C SER A 389 6.50 -11.63 22.57
N GLU A 390 5.80 -11.64 21.43
CA GLU A 390 5.30 -10.40 20.80
C GLU A 390 4.49 -9.56 21.81
N GLU A 391 3.68 -10.20 22.65
CA GLU A 391 2.87 -9.54 23.68
C GLU A 391 3.74 -8.90 24.77
N GLU A 392 4.70 -9.62 25.35
CA GLU A 392 5.61 -9.08 26.38
C GLU A 392 6.40 -7.86 25.90
N PHE A 393 6.79 -7.84 24.62
CA PHE A 393 7.49 -6.69 24.04
C PHE A 393 6.54 -5.53 23.67
N LEU A 394 5.30 -5.82 23.28
CA LEU A 394 4.34 -4.78 22.93
C LEU A 394 3.65 -4.17 24.15
N ASP A 395 3.50 -4.90 25.26
CA ASP A 395 2.80 -4.43 26.47
C ASP A 395 3.47 -3.23 27.17
N GLN A 396 4.76 -2.99 26.93
CA GLN A 396 5.43 -1.76 27.38
C GLN A 396 5.00 -0.50 26.59
N TYR A 397 4.21 -0.66 25.52
CA TYR A 397 3.66 0.42 24.71
C TYR A 397 2.13 0.36 24.70
N GLU A 398 1.46 1.48 24.95
CA GLU A 398 -0.01 1.53 24.88
C GLU A 398 -0.52 1.19 23.47
N PRO A 399 -1.61 0.40 23.32
CA PRO A 399 -2.25 0.18 22.03
C PRO A 399 -2.70 1.51 21.40
N THR A 400 -2.64 1.61 20.07
CA THR A 400 -3.03 2.84 19.38
C THR A 400 -4.49 3.23 19.68
N LYS A 401 -4.76 4.54 19.73
CA LYS A 401 -6.10 5.13 19.85
C LYS A 401 -7.07 4.50 18.84
N GLY A 402 -6.62 4.29 17.61
CA GLY A 402 -7.39 3.61 16.57
C GLY A 402 -7.62 2.12 16.83
N GLY A 403 -6.62 1.39 17.33
CA GLY A 403 -6.75 0.00 17.75
C GLY A 403 -7.75 -0.17 18.91
N LEU A 404 -7.71 0.73 19.90
CA LEU A 404 -8.66 0.78 21.02
C LEU A 404 -10.09 1.03 20.54
N ILE A 405 -10.29 1.97 19.60
CA ILE A 405 -11.60 2.23 18.97
C ILE A 405 -12.12 0.99 18.25
N LEU A 406 -11.31 0.35 17.41
CA LEU A 406 -11.70 -0.84 16.65
C LEU A 406 -12.04 -2.02 17.57
N ASN A 407 -11.26 -2.24 18.65
CA ASN A 407 -11.53 -3.31 19.60
C ASN A 407 -12.79 -3.04 20.44
N LYS A 408 -13.05 -1.79 20.85
CA LYS A 408 -14.30 -1.41 21.51
C LYS A 408 -15.52 -1.71 20.61
N LEU A 409 -15.46 -1.32 19.34
CA LEU A 409 -16.55 -1.53 18.37
C LEU A 409 -16.76 -3.02 18.06
N ARG A 410 -15.69 -3.82 17.91
CA ARG A 410 -15.79 -5.28 17.77
C ARG A 410 -16.45 -5.95 18.98
N ASN A 411 -16.09 -5.54 20.19
CA ASN A 411 -16.66 -6.11 21.41
C ASN A 411 -18.13 -5.74 21.59
N GLU A 412 -18.51 -4.50 21.30
CA GLU A 412 -19.93 -4.08 21.35
C GLU A 412 -20.75 -4.75 20.25
N LYS A 413 -20.22 -4.91 19.03
CA LYS A 413 -20.85 -5.73 17.97
C LYS A 413 -21.13 -7.15 18.48
N LYS A 414 -20.10 -7.88 18.93
CA LYS A 414 -20.25 -9.28 19.42
C LYS A 414 -21.27 -9.41 20.54
N ARG A 415 -21.30 -8.44 21.45
CA ARG A 415 -22.28 -8.37 22.55
C ARG A 415 -23.70 -8.20 22.02
N LEU A 416 -23.92 -7.28 21.08
CA LEU A 416 -25.23 -7.05 20.46
C LEU A 416 -25.70 -8.26 19.63
N GLU A 417 -24.79 -8.92 18.91
CA GLU A 417 -25.09 -10.19 18.20
C GLU A 417 -25.57 -11.27 19.18
N SER A 418 -24.86 -11.47 20.29
CA SER A 418 -25.25 -12.46 21.32
C SER A 418 -26.58 -12.12 22.00
N MET A 419 -26.88 -10.82 22.20
CA MET A 419 -28.16 -10.38 22.75
C MET A 419 -29.31 -10.59 21.76
N LEU A 420 -29.10 -10.28 20.47
CA LEU A 420 -30.10 -10.47 19.42
C LEU A 420 -30.36 -11.96 19.12
N GLN A 421 -29.35 -12.83 19.24
CA GLN A 421 -29.55 -14.29 19.17
C GLN A 421 -30.47 -14.82 20.28
N GLY A 422 -30.48 -14.17 21.46
CA GLY A 422 -31.38 -14.49 22.55
C GLY A 422 -32.80 -13.93 22.41
N ASP A 423 -32.99 -12.91 21.56
CA ASP A 423 -34.27 -12.22 21.32
C ASP A 423 -34.36 -11.71 19.87
N PRO A 424 -34.60 -12.60 18.87
CA PRO A 424 -34.44 -12.29 17.45
C PRO A 424 -35.40 -11.22 16.91
N ASP A 425 -36.57 -11.07 17.53
CA ASP A 425 -37.61 -10.11 17.12
C ASP A 425 -37.35 -8.69 17.67
N ASN A 426 -36.26 -8.50 18.43
CA ASN A 426 -35.97 -7.23 19.10
C ASN A 426 -35.45 -6.16 18.14
N ARG A 427 -36.38 -5.40 17.57
CA ARG A 427 -36.09 -4.29 16.63
C ARG A 427 -35.12 -3.24 17.16
N LEU A 428 -35.08 -2.98 18.47
CA LEU A 428 -34.14 -2.03 19.07
C LEU A 428 -32.71 -2.60 19.11
N LEU A 429 -32.54 -3.88 19.50
CA LEU A 429 -31.24 -4.55 19.42
C LEU A 429 -30.75 -4.67 17.97
N ALA A 430 -31.64 -4.99 17.03
CA ALA A 430 -31.31 -5.03 15.60
C ALA A 430 -30.84 -3.66 15.07
N ALA A 431 -31.52 -2.57 15.43
CA ALA A 431 -31.11 -1.21 15.04
C ALA A 431 -29.77 -0.78 15.69
N ARG A 432 -29.55 -1.14 16.97
CA ARG A 432 -28.27 -0.91 17.65
C ARG A 432 -27.13 -1.72 17.01
N LEU A 433 -27.38 -2.97 16.63
CA LEU A 433 -26.43 -3.81 15.91
C LEU A 433 -26.09 -3.21 14.54
N LYS A 434 -27.09 -2.88 13.70
CA LYS A 434 -26.89 -2.21 12.40
C LYS A 434 -26.01 -0.96 12.53
N LYS A 435 -26.23 -0.15 13.56
CA LYS A 435 -25.39 1.02 13.85
C LYS A 435 -23.96 0.65 14.26
N ALA A 436 -23.79 -0.31 15.18
CA ALA A 436 -22.46 -0.75 15.63
C ALA A 436 -21.63 -1.36 14.48
N GLU A 437 -22.28 -2.09 13.57
CA GLU A 437 -21.67 -2.61 12.34
C GLU A 437 -21.24 -1.49 11.40
N ALA A 438 -22.10 -0.49 11.16
CA ALA A 438 -21.77 0.66 10.33
C ALA A 438 -20.63 1.51 10.95
N GLU A 439 -20.60 1.71 12.27
CA GLU A 439 -19.50 2.37 12.97
C GLU A 439 -18.19 1.57 12.86
N LEU A 440 -18.23 0.25 13.04
CA LEU A 440 -17.07 -0.63 12.89
C LEU A 440 -16.54 -0.61 11.46
N ASN A 441 -17.41 -0.75 10.46
CA ASN A 441 -17.01 -0.69 9.05
C ASN A 441 -16.40 0.68 8.73
N HIS A 442 -17.09 1.77 9.06
CA HIS A 442 -16.61 3.14 8.83
C HIS A 442 -15.23 3.42 9.46
N GLN A 443 -14.95 2.92 10.67
CA GLN A 443 -13.60 3.03 11.25
C GLN A 443 -12.60 2.10 10.56
N ALA A 444 -13.00 0.90 10.14
CA ALA A 444 -12.12 -0.06 9.47
C ALA A 444 -11.66 0.41 8.07
N VAL A 445 -12.55 0.90 7.20
CA VAL A 445 -12.15 1.39 5.85
C VAL A 445 -11.22 2.60 5.91
N ARG A 446 -11.28 3.37 7.01
CA ARG A 446 -10.43 4.55 7.21
C ARG A 446 -9.04 4.21 7.76
N ARG A 447 -8.80 2.98 8.23
CA ARG A 447 -7.64 2.59 9.04
C ARG A 447 -6.88 1.41 8.45
N ASP A 448 -5.57 1.38 8.68
CA ASP A 448 -4.75 0.20 8.45
C ASP A 448 -5.12 -0.90 9.47
N GLY A 449 -5.40 -2.10 8.97
CA GLY A 449 -5.91 -3.20 9.81
C GLY A 449 -4.89 -3.71 10.84
N ALA A 450 -3.60 -3.72 10.50
CA ALA A 450 -2.54 -4.28 11.33
C ALA A 450 -2.13 -3.37 12.49
N THR A 451 -2.26 -2.06 12.31
CA THR A 451 -1.74 -1.02 13.22
C THR A 451 -2.83 -0.16 13.87
N GLY A 452 -4.02 -0.06 13.26
CA GLY A 452 -5.11 0.80 13.71
C GLY A 452 -4.94 2.28 13.37
N LEU A 453 -3.81 2.70 12.80
CA LEU A 453 -3.61 4.07 12.31
C LEU A 453 -4.53 4.39 11.15
N TYR A 454 -4.68 5.67 10.82
CA TYR A 454 -5.35 6.05 9.59
C TYR A 454 -4.54 5.61 8.35
N GLY A 455 -5.22 5.13 7.32
CA GLY A 455 -4.58 4.72 6.06
C GLY A 455 -4.26 5.91 5.14
N ARG A 456 -3.48 5.65 4.08
CA ARG A 456 -3.11 6.64 3.05
C ARG A 456 -4.27 7.49 2.55
N GLY A 457 -5.46 6.92 2.33
CA GLY A 457 -6.63 7.68 1.86
C GLY A 457 -7.10 8.77 2.84
N MET A 458 -6.98 8.53 4.15
CA MET A 458 -7.29 9.52 5.18
C MET A 458 -6.22 10.61 5.30
N PHE A 459 -4.95 10.26 5.06
CA PHE A 459 -3.82 11.20 5.10
C PHE A 459 -4.01 12.35 4.10
N TYR A 460 -4.22 12.03 2.82
CA TYR A 460 -4.45 13.03 1.78
C TYR A 460 -5.72 13.86 2.05
N LYS A 461 -6.84 13.21 2.38
CA LYS A 461 -8.11 13.89 2.69
C LYS A 461 -8.00 14.90 3.83
N ASN A 462 -7.21 14.59 4.87
CA ASN A 462 -7.01 15.49 6.00
C ASN A 462 -6.06 16.67 5.68
N ILE A 463 -5.09 16.48 4.79
CA ILE A 463 -4.24 17.57 4.27
C ILE A 463 -5.06 18.48 3.36
N GLU A 464 -5.80 17.90 2.40
CA GLU A 464 -6.67 18.63 1.46
C GLU A 464 -7.69 19.49 2.22
N GLY A 465 -8.41 18.92 3.19
CA GLY A 465 -9.34 19.68 4.03
C GLY A 465 -8.67 20.72 4.95
N ALA A 466 -7.40 20.55 5.34
CA ALA A 466 -6.68 21.60 6.05
C ALA A 466 -6.36 22.79 5.12
N LEU A 467 -5.91 22.51 3.90
CA LEU A 467 -5.58 23.51 2.87
C LEU A 467 -6.83 24.26 2.38
N GLU A 468 -7.95 23.58 2.17
CA GLU A 468 -9.23 24.18 1.76
C GLU A 468 -9.83 25.08 2.85
N GLU A 469 -9.67 24.72 4.12
CA GLU A 469 -10.02 25.57 5.26
C GLU A 469 -9.01 26.71 5.51
N GLY A 470 -7.96 26.84 4.69
CA GLY A 470 -6.93 27.88 4.85
C GLY A 470 -6.11 27.74 6.14
N ARG A 471 -6.00 26.53 6.69
CA ARG A 471 -5.24 26.25 7.91
C ARG A 471 -3.81 25.84 7.57
N PRO A 472 -2.81 26.24 8.40
CA PRO A 472 -1.45 25.76 8.24
C PRO A 472 -1.40 24.24 8.45
N VAL A 473 -0.65 23.56 7.60
CA VAL A 473 -0.45 22.11 7.65
C VAL A 473 1.02 21.79 7.44
N SER A 474 1.56 20.95 8.33
CA SER A 474 2.86 20.34 8.17
C SER A 474 2.71 18.83 7.97
N VAL A 475 3.52 18.30 7.08
CA VAL A 475 3.71 16.88 6.85
C VAL A 475 5.07 16.50 7.39
N ILE A 476 5.13 15.43 8.19
CA ILE A 476 6.36 14.70 8.49
C ILE A 476 6.22 13.33 7.83
N ALA A 477 7.00 13.07 6.80
CA ALA A 477 7.16 11.74 6.21
C ALA A 477 8.22 10.96 7.00
N ILE A 478 8.01 9.67 7.19
CA ILE A 478 8.82 8.81 8.06
C ILE A 478 9.05 7.44 7.39
N ASP A 479 10.31 7.04 7.23
CA ASP A 479 10.73 5.71 6.79
C ASP A 479 11.36 4.96 7.97
N MET A 480 10.75 3.83 8.36
CA MET A 480 11.30 2.95 9.40
C MET A 480 12.40 2.07 8.79
N ALA A 481 13.64 2.36 9.13
CA ALA A 481 14.78 1.63 8.59
C ALA A 481 14.76 0.15 9.00
N PHE A 482 15.35 -0.68 8.12
CA PHE A 482 15.65 -2.09 8.38
C PHE A 482 14.44 -3.05 8.51
N LEU A 483 13.22 -2.69 8.06
CA LEU A 483 12.10 -3.66 7.99
C LEU A 483 12.48 -4.99 7.34
N LYS A 484 13.19 -4.94 6.20
CA LYS A 484 13.69 -6.14 5.50
C LYS A 484 14.67 -7.00 6.30
N TYR A 485 15.39 -6.45 7.28
CA TYR A 485 16.24 -7.20 8.21
C TYR A 485 15.37 -7.90 9.26
N PHE A 486 14.42 -7.19 9.84
CA PHE A 486 13.44 -7.75 10.78
C PHE A 486 12.64 -8.90 10.15
N ASP A 487 12.16 -8.73 8.91
CA ASP A 487 11.44 -9.77 8.16
C ASP A 487 12.31 -10.98 7.81
N LYS A 488 13.48 -10.77 7.16
CA LYS A 488 14.25 -11.87 6.57
C LYS A 488 15.07 -12.65 7.58
N GLU A 489 15.75 -11.95 8.49
CA GLU A 489 16.59 -12.60 9.48
C GLU A 489 15.74 -13.00 10.70
N GLY A 490 14.83 -12.11 11.14
CA GLY A 490 13.97 -12.28 12.32
C GLY A 490 12.59 -12.91 12.07
N GLY A 491 12.16 -13.08 10.81
CA GLY A 491 10.84 -13.62 10.46
C GLY A 491 9.72 -12.57 10.41
N CYS A 492 8.66 -12.87 9.66
CA CYS A 492 7.53 -11.96 9.45
C CYS A 492 6.86 -11.51 10.77
N GLY A 493 6.79 -12.35 11.80
CA GLY A 493 6.33 -11.94 13.14
C GLY A 493 7.19 -10.83 13.76
N THR A 494 8.51 -10.89 13.60
CA THR A 494 9.44 -9.85 14.08
C THR A 494 9.29 -8.54 13.31
N GLY A 495 9.11 -8.59 11.98
CA GLY A 495 8.79 -7.41 11.16
C GLY A 495 7.45 -6.76 11.55
N ASN A 496 6.40 -7.56 11.74
CA ASN A 496 5.12 -7.09 12.26
C ASN A 496 5.22 -6.47 13.66
N THR A 497 6.05 -7.07 14.53
CA THR A 497 6.33 -6.56 15.88
C THR A 497 7.03 -5.20 15.83
N ALA A 498 8.03 -5.05 14.95
CA ALA A 498 8.72 -3.77 14.70
C ALA A 498 7.74 -2.69 14.21
N ILE A 499 6.89 -3.01 13.23
CA ILE A 499 5.85 -2.10 12.71
C ILE A 499 4.88 -1.69 13.82
N LYS A 500 4.38 -2.64 14.63
CA LYS A 500 3.46 -2.36 15.75
C LYS A 500 4.10 -1.49 16.83
N ALA A 501 5.36 -1.75 17.20
CA ALA A 501 6.08 -0.92 18.17
C ALA A 501 6.30 0.50 17.64
N ALA A 502 6.79 0.66 16.41
CA ALA A 502 6.90 1.96 15.73
C ALA A 502 5.57 2.71 15.76
N THR A 503 4.49 2.03 15.38
CA THR A 503 3.14 2.59 15.38
C THR A 503 2.72 3.12 16.76
N ARG A 504 2.88 2.32 17.83
CA ARG A 504 2.49 2.70 19.19
C ARG A 504 3.34 3.87 19.70
N ILE A 505 4.64 3.92 19.35
CA ILE A 505 5.53 5.05 19.67
C ILE A 505 5.04 6.33 19.01
N LEU A 506 4.77 6.30 17.70
CA LEU A 506 4.29 7.47 16.94
C LEU A 506 2.95 7.99 17.49
N ASP A 507 1.97 7.11 17.69
CA ASP A 507 0.62 7.48 18.16
C ASP A 507 0.63 8.03 19.60
N ARG A 508 1.50 7.47 20.47
CA ARG A 508 1.71 7.96 21.84
C ARG A 508 2.29 9.37 21.86
N ILE A 509 3.36 9.62 21.10
CA ILE A 509 4.02 10.94 21.06
C ILE A 509 3.05 12.01 20.54
N ILE A 510 2.30 11.69 19.48
CA ILE A 510 1.29 12.61 18.94
C ILE A 510 0.12 12.82 19.90
N SER A 511 -0.28 11.81 20.67
CA SER A 511 -1.32 11.96 21.71
C SER A 511 -0.87 12.79 22.92
N GLN A 512 0.43 13.09 23.07
CA GLN A 512 0.98 13.93 24.14
C GLN A 512 1.17 15.41 23.74
N LEU A 513 0.82 15.78 22.50
CA LEU A 513 0.89 17.16 22.04
C LEU A 513 -0.17 18.06 22.72
N PRO A 514 0.05 19.39 22.79
CA PRO A 514 -0.85 20.31 23.50
C PRO A 514 -2.30 20.27 23.00
N GLU A 515 -3.26 20.34 23.94
CA GLU A 515 -4.68 20.42 23.61
C GLU A 515 -4.95 21.60 22.65
N GLY A 516 -5.64 21.30 21.54
CA GLY A 516 -5.95 22.26 20.48
C GLY A 516 -5.07 22.11 19.22
N LEU A 517 -3.87 21.53 19.33
CA LEU A 517 -3.08 21.18 18.13
C LEU A 517 -3.65 19.90 17.50
N LYS A 518 -4.29 20.03 16.33
CA LYS A 518 -4.75 18.86 15.58
C LYS A 518 -3.56 18.15 14.95
N ALA A 519 -3.30 16.93 15.42
CA ALA A 519 -2.21 16.08 14.98
C ALA A 519 -2.70 14.64 14.85
N GLU A 520 -2.31 13.93 13.79
CA GLU A 520 -2.72 12.55 13.51
C GLU A 520 -1.59 11.78 12.81
N VAL A 521 -1.50 10.48 13.08
CA VAL A 521 -0.50 9.55 12.51
C VAL A 521 -1.17 8.62 11.49
N TYR A 522 -0.46 8.36 10.40
CA TYR A 522 -0.93 7.58 9.26
C TYR A 522 0.10 6.52 8.86
N ARG A 523 -0.36 5.38 8.36
CA ARG A 523 0.47 4.41 7.64
C ARG A 523 0.21 4.55 6.14
N VAL A 524 1.26 4.78 5.37
CA VAL A 524 1.19 5.09 3.92
C VAL A 524 1.64 3.88 3.08
N GLY A 525 2.68 3.20 3.55
CA GLY A 525 3.30 2.01 2.95
C GLY A 525 3.79 1.05 4.04
N GLY A 526 4.57 0.03 3.66
CA GLY A 526 4.96 -1.07 4.56
C GLY A 526 5.65 -0.60 5.85
N ASP A 527 6.80 0.05 5.68
CA ASP A 527 7.64 0.77 6.65
C ASP A 527 7.47 2.30 6.61
N GLU A 528 6.58 2.80 5.74
CA GLU A 528 6.35 4.22 5.50
C GLU A 528 5.17 4.76 6.33
N PHE A 529 5.46 5.69 7.22
CA PHE A 529 4.48 6.41 8.03
C PHE A 529 4.46 7.90 7.66
N SER A 530 3.39 8.59 8.04
CA SER A 530 3.33 10.04 7.95
C SER A 530 2.59 10.62 9.15
N ILE A 531 2.91 11.87 9.48
CA ILE A 531 2.21 12.66 10.49
C ILE A 531 1.72 13.93 9.81
N SER A 532 0.46 14.29 10.06
CA SER A 532 -0.06 15.61 9.70
C SER A 532 -0.26 16.43 10.97
N LEU A 533 0.32 17.62 11.01
CA LEU A 533 0.23 18.58 12.12
C LEU A 533 -0.41 19.87 11.62
N GLN A 534 -1.44 20.39 12.28
CA GLN A 534 -2.06 21.67 11.91
C GLN A 534 -1.32 22.85 12.52
N THR A 535 -0.04 22.99 12.13
CA THR A 535 0.85 24.08 12.49
C THR A 535 1.89 24.28 11.38
N ASN A 536 2.54 25.43 11.34
CA ASN A 536 3.79 25.67 10.60
C ASN A 536 5.00 25.89 11.53
N ASP A 537 4.81 25.70 12.85
CA ASP A 537 5.84 25.86 13.86
C ASP A 537 6.92 24.77 13.76
N GLN A 538 8.09 25.20 13.33
CA GLN A 538 9.27 24.35 13.14
C GLN A 538 9.86 23.82 14.46
N GLU A 539 9.56 24.44 15.60
CA GLU A 539 10.01 23.94 16.91
C GLU A 539 9.20 22.70 17.32
N ILE A 540 7.87 22.75 17.17
CA ILE A 540 6.98 21.60 17.41
C ILE A 540 7.33 20.44 16.49
N ILE A 541 7.51 20.68 15.18
CA ILE A 541 7.85 19.66 14.19
C ILE A 541 9.17 18.95 14.56
N ARG A 542 10.20 19.74 14.89
CA ARG A 542 11.51 19.22 15.30
C ARG A 542 11.44 18.42 16.60
N ARG A 543 10.70 18.92 17.59
CA ARG A 543 10.51 18.23 18.87
C ARG A 543 9.86 16.86 18.67
N VAL A 544 8.82 16.79 17.85
CA VAL A 544 8.17 15.52 17.46
C VAL A 544 9.19 14.57 16.80
N GLN A 545 9.97 15.04 15.81
CA GLN A 545 11.02 14.22 15.17
C GLN A 545 12.06 13.70 16.18
N GLN A 546 12.49 14.56 17.12
CA GLN A 546 13.47 14.19 18.15
C GLN A 546 12.91 13.16 19.14
N GLU A 547 11.72 13.37 19.68
CA GLU A 547 11.06 12.43 20.62
C GLU A 547 10.84 11.06 19.95
N ILE A 548 10.47 11.02 18.66
CA ILE A 548 10.34 9.77 17.89
C ILE A 548 11.70 9.09 17.70
N ALA A 549 12.74 9.86 17.36
CA ALA A 549 14.10 9.33 17.17
C ALA A 549 14.70 8.79 18.48
N GLU A 550 14.40 9.41 19.62
CA GLU A 550 14.80 8.96 20.95
C GLU A 550 14.08 7.66 21.34
N ALA A 551 12.74 7.65 21.29
CA ALA A 551 11.95 6.47 21.60
C ALA A 551 12.25 5.27 20.68
N GLY A 552 12.56 5.52 19.40
CA GLY A 552 13.00 4.47 18.47
C GLY A 552 14.31 3.81 18.88
N ARG A 553 15.31 4.60 19.31
CA ARG A 553 16.60 4.06 19.77
C ARG A 553 16.47 3.16 20.99
N GLU A 554 15.55 3.48 21.90
CA GLU A 554 15.24 2.67 23.08
C GLU A 554 14.43 1.40 22.73
N ALA A 555 13.64 1.42 21.66
CA ALA A 555 12.83 0.32 21.19
C ALA A 555 13.66 -0.77 20.47
N VAL A 556 14.41 -1.57 21.25
CA VAL A 556 15.14 -2.75 20.75
C VAL A 556 14.16 -3.88 20.45
N VAL A 557 13.92 -4.15 19.17
CA VAL A 557 13.04 -5.24 18.72
C VAL A 557 13.69 -6.59 19.07
N PRO A 558 13.02 -7.48 19.82
CA PRO A 558 13.53 -8.80 20.15
C PRO A 558 13.31 -9.79 18.99
N ALA A 559 13.98 -10.94 19.08
CA ALA A 559 13.58 -12.09 18.28
C ALA A 559 12.24 -12.60 18.81
N THR A 560 11.22 -12.73 17.96
CA THR A 560 9.99 -13.46 18.30
C THR A 560 10.21 -14.98 18.15
N ASP A 561 9.28 -15.78 18.65
CA ASP A 561 9.29 -17.25 18.54
C ASP A 561 9.38 -17.78 17.08
N GLN A 562 9.13 -16.90 16.09
CA GLN A 562 9.23 -17.20 14.66
C GLN A 562 10.64 -16.99 14.05
N ALA A 563 11.65 -16.57 14.83
CA ALA A 563 12.97 -16.19 14.32
C ALA A 563 13.70 -17.34 13.59
N ARG A 564 13.77 -17.24 12.25
CA ARG A 564 14.21 -18.35 11.38
C ARG A 564 15.71 -18.52 11.24
N THR A 565 16.52 -17.59 11.74
CA THR A 565 17.96 -17.60 11.48
C THR A 565 18.78 -17.34 12.74
N ALA A 566 19.88 -18.07 12.89
CA ALA A 566 20.92 -17.76 13.88
C ALA A 566 21.67 -16.42 13.60
N LYS A 567 21.28 -15.69 12.55
CA LYS A 567 21.85 -14.41 12.11
C LYS A 567 21.10 -13.19 12.67
N TYR A 568 19.84 -13.33 13.05
CA TYR A 568 19.11 -12.22 13.67
C TYR A 568 19.73 -11.84 15.01
N ARG A 569 19.83 -10.54 15.28
CA ARG A 569 20.21 -9.97 16.56
C ARG A 569 19.24 -8.82 16.86
N PRO A 570 18.79 -8.66 18.12
CA PRO A 570 17.93 -7.56 18.50
C PRO A 570 18.50 -6.20 18.09
N GLU A 571 17.67 -5.40 17.43
CA GLU A 571 18.07 -4.11 16.87
C GLU A 571 17.02 -3.03 17.16
N SER A 572 17.49 -1.82 17.43
CA SER A 572 16.66 -0.65 17.73
C SER A 572 15.89 -0.20 16.49
N LEU A 573 14.68 0.33 16.70
CA LEU A 573 13.98 1.05 15.65
C LEU A 573 14.75 2.33 15.28
N LEU A 574 14.82 2.60 13.97
CA LEU A 574 15.48 3.79 13.45
C LEU A 574 14.54 4.43 12.42
N PHE A 575 14.36 5.74 12.54
CA PHE A 575 13.42 6.50 11.73
C PHE A 575 14.17 7.57 10.93
N ASN A 576 13.92 7.60 9.62
CA ASN A 576 14.40 8.65 8.72
C ASN A 576 13.25 9.62 8.49
N PHE A 577 13.52 10.93 8.54
CA PHE A 577 12.48 11.96 8.50
C PHE A 577 12.65 12.91 7.33
N GLY A 578 11.53 13.37 6.79
CA GLY A 578 11.44 14.53 5.91
C GLY A 578 10.23 15.35 6.31
N SER A 579 10.30 16.68 6.23
CA SER A 579 9.22 17.53 6.74
C SER A 579 9.06 18.85 6.01
N PHE A 580 7.82 19.15 5.64
CA PHE A 580 7.46 20.38 4.95
C PHE A 580 6.19 21.00 5.57
N SER A 581 6.16 22.33 5.63
CA SER A 581 5.03 23.12 6.13
C SER A 581 4.47 24.03 5.03
N ALA A 582 3.15 23.98 4.81
CA ALA A 582 2.42 24.97 4.03
C ALA A 582 1.54 25.79 4.98
N SER A 583 1.52 27.13 4.82
CA SER A 583 0.62 27.98 5.62
C SER A 583 -0.81 27.97 5.07
N ASP A 584 -0.93 27.91 3.74
CA ASP A 584 -2.16 27.81 2.96
C ASP A 584 -1.80 27.41 1.51
N ALA A 585 -2.77 26.93 0.73
CA ALA A 585 -2.53 26.52 -0.66
C ALA A 585 -2.07 27.67 -1.60
N PRO A 586 -2.68 28.87 -1.58
CA PRO A 586 -2.20 30.03 -2.35
C PRO A 586 -0.73 30.40 -2.13
N SER A 587 -0.29 30.45 -0.89
CA SER A 587 1.09 30.80 -0.50
C SER A 587 2.08 29.73 -0.90
N PHE A 588 1.72 28.45 -0.75
CA PHE A 588 2.52 27.34 -1.27
C PHE A 588 2.63 27.36 -2.80
N ARG A 589 1.52 27.63 -3.52
CA ARG A 589 1.53 27.76 -4.99
C ARG A 589 2.43 28.88 -5.48
N ARG A 590 2.44 30.03 -4.79
CA ARG A 590 3.37 31.14 -5.08
C ARG A 590 4.83 30.73 -4.86
N GLN A 591 5.16 30.17 -3.69
CA GLN A 591 6.51 29.69 -3.37
C GLN A 591 7.04 28.70 -4.41
N MET A 592 6.22 27.72 -4.82
CA MET A 592 6.63 26.72 -5.81
C MET A 592 6.73 27.31 -7.23
N THR A 593 5.86 28.25 -7.60
CA THR A 593 5.96 28.97 -8.89
C THR A 593 7.20 29.86 -8.95
N GLU A 594 7.59 30.51 -7.86
CA GLU A 594 8.83 31.26 -7.74
C GLU A 594 10.07 30.35 -7.86
N ALA A 595 9.98 29.10 -7.39
CA ALA A 595 10.97 28.04 -7.62
C ALA A 595 10.89 27.38 -9.02
N GLY A 596 10.07 27.91 -9.94
CA GLY A 596 9.96 27.45 -11.32
C GLY A 596 8.98 26.30 -11.58
N PHE A 597 8.19 25.88 -10.58
CA PHE A 597 7.18 24.83 -10.75
C PHE A 597 5.91 25.35 -11.43
N ALA A 598 5.46 24.67 -12.49
CA ALA A 598 4.23 25.00 -13.20
C ALA A 598 3.07 24.08 -12.77
N PHE A 599 2.06 24.65 -12.11
CA PHE A 599 0.82 23.96 -11.76
C PHE A 599 -0.08 23.77 -13.00
N LYS A 600 -0.68 22.59 -13.13
CA LYS A 600 -1.60 22.21 -14.21
C LYS A 600 -3.04 22.62 -13.93
N HIS A 601 -3.45 22.63 -12.67
CA HIS A 601 -4.85 22.87 -12.29
C HIS A 601 -5.05 24.26 -11.67
N PRO A 602 -6.21 24.92 -11.92
CA PRO A 602 -6.53 26.21 -11.32
C PRO A 602 -6.65 26.09 -9.79
N GLU A 603 -6.16 27.12 -9.11
CA GLU A 603 -6.08 27.21 -7.64
C GLU A 603 -7.40 26.93 -6.92
N ASN A 604 -8.51 27.52 -7.39
CA ASN A 604 -9.84 27.41 -6.78
C ASN A 604 -10.61 26.14 -7.20
N THR A 605 -9.92 25.00 -7.35
CA THR A 605 -10.55 23.72 -7.73
C THR A 605 -10.03 22.58 -6.85
N ALA A 606 -10.84 21.55 -6.61
CA ALA A 606 -10.41 20.37 -5.85
C ALA A 606 -9.17 19.68 -6.46
N LEU A 607 -9.03 19.69 -7.79
CA LEU A 607 -7.82 19.24 -8.47
C LEU A 607 -6.61 20.16 -8.19
N GLY A 608 -6.86 21.45 -8.02
CA GLY A 608 -5.87 22.44 -7.60
C GLY A 608 -5.39 22.21 -6.15
N THR A 609 -6.30 21.95 -5.21
CA THR A 609 -5.97 21.53 -3.83
C THR A 609 -5.15 20.24 -3.85
N LYS A 610 -5.62 19.23 -4.59
CA LYS A 610 -4.96 17.92 -4.68
C LYS A 610 -3.54 18.02 -5.25
N GLU A 611 -3.33 18.85 -6.27
CA GLU A 611 -1.99 19.08 -6.83
C GLU A 611 -1.03 19.71 -5.80
N VAL A 612 -1.56 20.51 -4.86
CA VAL A 612 -0.78 21.06 -3.73
C VAL A 612 -0.50 20.01 -2.67
N SER A 613 -1.48 19.20 -2.27
CA SER A 613 -1.28 18.12 -1.27
C SER A 613 -0.31 17.05 -1.79
N ASP A 614 -0.43 16.65 -3.06
CA ASP A 614 0.49 15.73 -3.73
C ASP A 614 1.93 16.27 -3.75
N LEU A 615 2.12 17.56 -4.05
CA LEU A 615 3.44 18.19 -4.09
C LEU A 615 4.04 18.36 -2.68
N LEU A 616 3.24 18.76 -1.70
CA LEU A 616 3.62 18.88 -0.30
C LEU A 616 4.15 17.54 0.25
N VAL A 617 3.42 16.44 0.01
CA VAL A 617 3.82 15.09 0.42
C VAL A 617 5.08 14.64 -0.31
N LYS A 618 5.17 14.86 -1.63
CA LYS A 618 6.36 14.52 -2.43
C LYS A 618 7.63 15.22 -1.94
N ILE A 619 7.55 16.47 -1.51
CA ILE A 619 8.75 17.16 -1.00
C ILE A 619 9.22 16.54 0.32
N ALA A 620 8.29 16.25 1.26
CA ALA A 620 8.63 15.57 2.50
C ALA A 620 9.22 14.16 2.23
N ASP A 621 8.62 13.39 1.33
CA ASP A 621 9.10 12.07 0.89
C ASP A 621 10.51 12.12 0.29
N ARG A 622 10.79 13.09 -0.60
CA ARG A 622 12.14 13.27 -1.17
C ARG A 622 13.18 13.69 -0.12
N GLN A 623 12.79 14.39 0.95
CA GLN A 623 13.70 14.66 2.07
C GLN A 623 14.01 13.38 2.87
N VAL A 624 13.05 12.46 3.03
CA VAL A 624 13.29 11.17 3.70
C VAL A 624 14.40 10.39 3.00
N GLU A 625 14.42 10.30 1.67
CA GLU A 625 15.47 9.55 0.95
C GLU A 625 16.88 10.18 1.12
N ILE A 626 16.99 11.51 1.21
CA ILE A 626 18.26 12.20 1.53
C ILE A 626 18.69 11.86 2.97
N GLU A 627 17.79 12.03 3.93
CA GLU A 627 18.06 11.77 5.35
C GLU A 627 18.42 10.30 5.60
N LYS A 628 17.67 9.38 5.00
CA LYS A 628 17.90 7.92 5.01
C LYS A 628 19.29 7.53 4.51
N THR A 629 19.81 8.25 3.52
CA THR A 629 21.17 8.05 3.01
C THR A 629 22.22 8.52 4.02
N ILE A 630 22.06 9.73 4.56
CA ILE A 630 22.94 10.31 5.59
C ILE A 630 22.97 9.43 6.86
N GLN A 631 21.80 9.08 7.38
CA GLN A 631 21.65 8.24 8.56
C GLN A 631 22.23 6.83 8.33
N ARG A 632 22.13 6.27 7.12
CA ARG A 632 22.75 4.97 6.82
C ARG A 632 24.26 5.01 6.90
N PHE A 633 24.88 6.04 6.33
CA PHE A 633 26.33 6.23 6.41
C PHE A 633 26.80 6.41 7.86
N LEU A 634 26.15 7.30 8.62
CA LEU A 634 26.46 7.53 10.04
C LEU A 634 26.31 6.25 10.88
N PHE A 635 25.20 5.52 10.69
CA PHE A 635 24.93 4.26 11.37
C PHE A 635 26.02 3.21 11.10
N LEU A 636 26.42 3.02 9.83
CA LEU A 636 27.46 2.05 9.48
C LEU A 636 28.83 2.42 10.03
N VAL A 637 29.21 3.72 10.03
CA VAL A 637 30.47 4.18 10.65
C VAL A 637 30.48 3.87 12.15
N VAL A 638 29.38 4.18 12.86
CA VAL A 638 29.26 3.89 14.31
C VAL A 638 29.32 2.39 14.57
N ARG A 639 28.52 1.57 13.86
CA ARG A 639 28.51 0.10 14.03
C ARG A 639 29.86 -0.54 13.72
N ARG A 640 30.64 0.00 12.77
CA ARG A 640 31.98 -0.51 12.45
C ARG A 640 32.96 -0.27 13.60
N LEU A 641 32.95 0.94 14.17
CA LEU A 641 33.75 1.28 15.36
C LEU A 641 33.35 0.46 16.59
N GLU A 642 32.06 0.15 16.77
CA GLU A 642 31.58 -0.76 17.82
C GLU A 642 32.12 -2.19 17.64
N GLU A 643 32.04 -2.78 16.43
CA GLU A 643 32.59 -4.13 16.20
C GLU A 643 34.10 -4.20 16.46
N GLU A 644 34.85 -3.21 16.00
CA GLU A 644 36.32 -3.19 16.12
C GLU A 644 36.81 -2.89 17.55
N SER A 645 35.99 -2.23 18.37
CA SER A 645 36.21 -2.07 19.81
C SER A 645 35.69 -3.25 20.65
N GLY A 646 35.11 -4.28 20.02
CA GLY A 646 34.54 -5.45 20.69
C GLY A 646 33.20 -5.20 21.39
N GLN A 647 32.56 -4.06 21.15
CA GLN A 647 31.22 -3.70 21.66
C GLN A 647 30.09 -4.03 20.68
N GLY A 648 30.42 -4.44 19.45
CA GLY A 648 29.44 -4.70 18.39
C GLY A 648 28.53 -5.90 18.65
N ARG A 649 27.34 -5.86 18.05
CA ARG A 649 26.28 -6.87 18.23
C ARG A 649 26.45 -8.12 17.33
N GLY A 650 27.44 -8.12 16.43
CA GLY A 650 27.73 -9.24 15.52
C GLY A 650 26.73 -9.41 14.37
N ASN A 651 25.93 -8.38 14.08
CA ASN A 651 24.98 -8.32 12.97
C ASN A 651 25.39 -7.33 11.86
N LEU A 652 26.56 -6.68 11.95
CA LEU A 652 26.98 -5.68 10.97
C LEU A 652 27.00 -6.20 9.52
N PRO A 653 27.44 -7.43 9.20
CA PRO A 653 27.42 -7.92 7.82
C PRO A 653 26.01 -7.92 7.20
N ALA A 654 25.01 -8.38 7.97
CA ALA A 654 23.61 -8.35 7.52
C ALA A 654 23.12 -6.90 7.39
N LEU A 655 23.42 -6.03 8.35
CA LEU A 655 23.04 -4.61 8.29
C LEU A 655 23.69 -3.90 7.09
N GLN A 656 24.93 -4.25 6.71
CA GLN A 656 25.60 -3.76 5.51
C GLN A 656 24.85 -4.19 4.25
N ASP A 657 24.49 -5.47 4.11
CA ASP A 657 23.68 -5.98 2.98
C ASP A 657 22.36 -5.20 2.82
N TYR A 658 21.64 -4.96 3.93
CA TYR A 658 20.40 -4.17 3.93
C TYR A 658 20.62 -2.66 3.76
N SER A 659 21.86 -2.18 3.81
CA SER A 659 22.24 -0.78 3.58
C SER A 659 22.65 -0.48 2.14
N MET A 660 23.09 -1.49 1.38
CA MET A 660 23.74 -1.32 0.06
C MET A 660 22.98 -0.41 -0.91
N LYS A 661 21.64 -0.53 -0.99
CA LYS A 661 20.84 0.34 -1.89
C LYS A 661 20.92 1.81 -1.48
N ALA A 662 20.88 2.12 -0.19
CA ALA A 662 20.85 3.50 0.30
C ALA A 662 22.22 4.18 0.13
N ILE A 663 23.33 3.45 0.29
CA ILE A 663 24.68 4.03 0.24
C ILE A 663 25.34 4.01 -1.16
N GLY A 664 24.61 3.73 -2.24
CA GLY A 664 25.22 3.62 -3.59
C GLY A 664 26.11 2.36 -3.77
N GLY A 665 25.83 1.30 -3.03
CA GLY A 665 26.49 -0.01 -3.14
C GLY A 665 27.93 -0.04 -2.59
N GLU A 666 28.79 -0.87 -3.19
CA GLU A 666 30.16 -1.10 -2.71
C GLU A 666 31.01 0.17 -2.64
N LYS A 667 30.72 1.19 -3.47
CA LYS A 667 31.43 2.47 -3.44
C LYS A 667 31.20 3.19 -2.12
N GLY A 668 29.95 3.23 -1.64
CA GLY A 668 29.63 3.79 -0.33
C GLY A 668 30.19 2.97 0.81
N LEU A 669 30.21 1.64 0.69
CA LEU A 669 30.82 0.79 1.73
C LEU A 669 32.32 1.09 1.90
N LYS A 670 33.05 1.28 0.80
CA LYS A 670 34.46 1.72 0.82
C LYS A 670 34.63 3.13 1.41
N GLN A 671 33.65 4.01 1.21
CA GLN A 671 33.65 5.35 1.82
C GLN A 671 33.43 5.29 3.35
N VAL A 672 32.61 4.37 3.84
CA VAL A 672 32.49 4.08 5.29
C VAL A 672 33.84 3.66 5.87
N ASP A 673 34.55 2.73 5.24
CA ASP A 673 35.87 2.29 5.71
C ASP A 673 36.88 3.47 5.77
N VAL A 674 36.87 4.37 4.77
CA VAL A 674 37.72 5.58 4.77
C VAL A 674 37.42 6.50 5.96
N TRP A 675 36.15 6.74 6.29
CA TRP A 675 35.78 7.54 7.45
C TRP A 675 36.14 6.87 8.78
N VAL A 676 35.97 5.54 8.87
CA VAL A 676 36.34 4.74 10.05
C VAL A 676 37.84 4.81 10.32
N GLU A 677 38.70 4.61 9.31
CA GLU A 677 40.15 4.73 9.45
C GLU A 677 40.60 6.17 9.80
N GLY A 678 39.94 7.18 9.24
CA GLY A 678 40.17 8.58 9.59
C GLY A 678 39.86 8.89 11.05
N LEU A 679 38.75 8.35 11.59
CA LEU A 679 38.37 8.49 12.99
C LEU A 679 39.29 7.72 13.93
N LYS A 680 39.64 6.46 13.61
CA LYS A 680 40.64 5.67 14.35
C LYS A 680 41.95 6.42 14.50
N SER A 681 42.46 6.99 13.40
CA SER A 681 43.73 7.73 13.39
C SER A 681 43.70 8.93 14.34
N LYS A 682 42.57 9.66 14.42
CA LYS A 682 42.37 10.75 15.40
C LYS A 682 42.29 10.25 16.85
N ILE A 683 41.54 9.16 17.10
CA ILE A 683 41.37 8.57 18.43
C ILE A 683 42.73 8.05 18.95
N GLN A 684 43.51 7.36 18.12
CA GLN A 684 44.85 6.87 18.46
C GLN A 684 45.85 8.01 18.72
N ALA A 685 45.67 9.16 18.09
CA ALA A 685 46.44 10.38 18.37
C ALA A 685 45.99 11.12 19.65
N GLY A 686 45.04 10.58 20.41
CA GLY A 686 44.51 11.18 21.65
C GLY A 686 43.48 12.28 21.43
N GLY A 687 42.99 12.46 20.19
CA GLY A 687 41.92 13.41 19.88
C GLY A 687 40.53 12.81 20.09
N ALA A 688 39.57 13.65 20.50
CA ALA A 688 38.17 13.25 20.54
C ALA A 688 37.62 13.03 19.11
N PRO A 689 36.72 12.05 18.90
CA PRO A 689 36.06 11.87 17.61
C PRO A 689 35.07 13.02 17.34
N ASP A 690 35.40 13.83 16.33
CA ASP A 690 34.56 14.94 15.90
C ASP A 690 33.38 14.45 15.04
N LEU A 691 32.24 14.27 15.71
CA LEU A 691 30.97 13.85 15.12
C LEU A 691 30.35 14.91 14.18
N ALA A 692 30.64 16.20 14.40
CA ALA A 692 30.12 17.27 13.55
C ALA A 692 30.87 17.29 12.20
N GLU A 693 32.19 17.13 12.23
CA GLU A 693 33.02 16.97 11.03
C GLU A 693 32.64 15.69 10.24
N LEU A 694 32.34 14.58 10.92
CA LEU A 694 31.81 13.39 10.25
C LEU A 694 30.47 13.68 9.56
N GLN A 695 29.51 14.29 10.26
CA GLN A 695 28.21 14.66 9.68
C GLN A 695 28.37 15.59 8.47
N ARG A 696 29.30 16.55 8.52
CA ARG A 696 29.64 17.43 7.39
C ARG A 696 30.19 16.64 6.20
N GLN A 697 31.15 15.73 6.42
CA GLN A 697 31.74 14.92 5.35
C GLN A 697 30.73 13.98 4.70
N VAL A 698 29.84 13.37 5.49
CA VAL A 698 28.73 12.54 4.99
C VAL A 698 27.78 13.39 4.13
N LEU A 699 27.36 14.56 4.63
CA LEU A 699 26.47 15.47 3.89
C LEU A 699 27.08 15.92 2.56
N GLU A 700 28.36 16.31 2.55
CA GLU A 700 29.10 16.67 1.34
C GLU A 700 29.17 15.52 0.32
N HIS A 701 29.39 14.29 0.79
CA HIS A 701 29.41 13.10 -0.06
C HIS A 701 28.04 12.81 -0.68
N VAL A 702 26.97 12.80 0.12
CA VAL A 702 25.59 12.50 -0.32
C VAL A 702 25.10 13.53 -1.35
N ILE A 703 25.35 14.82 -1.12
CA ILE A 703 25.01 15.87 -2.08
C ILE A 703 25.78 15.69 -3.39
N THR A 704 27.09 15.39 -3.31
CA THR A 704 27.93 15.20 -4.50
C THR A 704 27.48 13.98 -5.32
N GLN A 705 27.15 12.88 -4.66
CA GLN A 705 26.60 11.67 -5.30
C GLN A 705 25.25 11.97 -5.98
N SER A 706 24.33 12.63 -5.26
CA SER A 706 23.00 12.97 -5.78
C SER A 706 23.07 13.93 -6.99
N VAL A 707 24.02 14.87 -7.01
CA VAL A 707 24.29 15.73 -8.19
C VAL A 707 24.86 14.93 -9.37
N ALA A 708 25.70 13.92 -9.12
CA ALA A 708 26.23 13.06 -10.18
C ALA A 708 25.15 12.15 -10.79
N GLU A 709 24.32 11.52 -9.96
CA GLU A 709 23.18 10.69 -10.39
C GLU A 709 22.17 11.52 -11.21
N GLN A 710 21.92 12.77 -10.82
CA GLN A 710 21.05 13.68 -11.55
C GLN A 710 21.57 13.98 -12.97
N ARG A 711 22.89 14.15 -13.14
CA ARG A 711 23.53 14.36 -14.46
C ARG A 711 23.43 13.13 -15.36
N GLU A 712 23.41 11.92 -14.82
CA GLU A 712 23.14 10.72 -15.61
C GLU A 712 21.66 10.65 -16.04
N GLN A 713 20.74 11.10 -15.18
CA GLN A 713 19.30 11.19 -15.48
C GLN A 713 18.95 12.29 -16.50
N GLU A 714 19.79 13.30 -16.73
CA GLU A 714 19.59 14.30 -17.79
C GLU A 714 19.43 13.68 -19.18
N SER A 715 19.98 12.48 -19.41
CA SER A 715 19.82 11.70 -20.64
C SER A 715 18.40 11.13 -20.87
N ARG A 716 17.52 11.14 -19.86
CA ARG A 716 16.23 10.42 -19.86
C ARG A 716 14.96 11.28 -19.91
N GLY A 717 15.08 12.62 -19.89
CA GLY A 717 13.97 13.52 -20.26
C GLY A 717 13.03 13.98 -19.13
N GLU A 718 13.29 13.66 -17.88
CA GLU A 718 12.44 14.04 -16.73
C GLU A 718 12.76 15.49 -16.27
N TYR A 719 12.03 16.48 -16.78
CA TYR A 719 12.23 17.90 -16.42
C TYR A 719 11.61 18.30 -15.07
N VAL A 720 10.42 17.77 -14.76
CA VAL A 720 9.67 18.16 -13.55
C VAL A 720 10.32 17.58 -12.29
N ASP A 721 10.75 16.32 -12.32
CA ASP A 721 11.48 15.70 -11.19
C ASP A 721 12.81 16.40 -10.91
N ARG A 722 13.54 16.87 -11.94
CA ARG A 722 14.76 17.69 -11.75
C ARG A 722 14.50 19.00 -11.01
N LEU A 723 13.45 19.73 -11.38
CA LEU A 723 13.07 20.98 -10.69
C LEU A 723 12.65 20.72 -9.24
N MET A 724 11.82 19.69 -9.02
CA MET A 724 11.43 19.29 -7.65
C MET A 724 12.66 18.90 -6.83
N GLU A 725 13.56 18.06 -7.37
CA GLU A 725 14.73 17.58 -6.65
C GLU A 725 15.70 18.71 -6.29
N SER A 726 15.94 19.67 -7.20
CA SER A 726 16.77 20.84 -6.92
C SER A 726 16.14 21.72 -5.82
N ALA A 727 14.83 21.99 -5.91
CA ALA A 727 14.10 22.78 -4.91
C ALA A 727 14.04 22.07 -3.54
N VAL A 728 13.83 20.75 -3.51
CA VAL A 728 13.87 19.92 -2.29
C VAL A 728 15.25 20.02 -1.63
N ARG A 729 16.34 19.88 -2.39
CA ARG A 729 17.71 19.98 -1.90
C ARG A 729 18.00 21.37 -1.34
N GLU A 730 17.69 22.43 -2.09
CA GLU A 730 17.91 23.81 -1.63
C GLU A 730 17.13 24.07 -0.33
N GLN A 731 15.87 23.62 -0.25
CA GLN A 731 15.07 23.78 0.95
C GLN A 731 15.56 22.93 2.14
N PHE A 732 16.00 21.69 1.91
CA PHE A 732 16.61 20.84 2.95
C PHE A 732 17.84 21.54 3.55
N LEU A 733 18.71 22.11 2.70
CA LEU A 733 19.87 22.89 3.15
C LEU A 733 19.47 24.16 3.89
N MET A 734 18.42 24.88 3.45
CA MET A 734 17.89 26.04 4.18
C MET A 734 17.30 25.66 5.55
N GLN A 735 16.54 24.56 5.63
CA GLN A 735 16.01 24.04 6.90
C GLN A 735 17.16 23.66 7.85
N ARG A 736 18.17 22.92 7.37
CA ARG A 736 19.36 22.57 8.16
C ARG A 736 20.12 23.81 8.63
N MET A 737 20.38 24.79 7.75
CA MET A 737 20.99 26.08 8.14
C MET A 737 20.20 26.82 9.23
N ASN A 738 18.88 26.84 9.12
CA ASN A 738 17.98 27.46 10.11
C ASN A 738 17.92 26.67 11.42
N GLN A 739 18.16 25.35 11.38
CA GLN A 739 18.34 24.51 12.56
C GLN A 739 19.65 24.86 13.28
N LEU A 740 20.77 24.88 12.56
CA LEU A 740 22.10 25.17 13.10
C LEU A 740 22.17 26.58 13.67
N GLN A 741 21.60 27.57 12.98
CA GLN A 741 21.55 28.94 13.49
C GLN A 741 20.75 29.05 14.79
N ARG A 742 19.68 28.26 14.97
CA ARG A 742 18.91 28.23 16.22
C ARG A 742 19.70 27.56 17.35
N GLU A 743 20.36 26.44 17.07
CA GLU A 743 21.23 25.74 18.03
C GLU A 743 22.40 26.65 18.49
N ILE A 744 23.04 27.36 17.55
CA ILE A 744 24.04 28.40 17.83
C ILE A 744 23.45 29.48 18.76
N ASN A 745 22.27 30.01 18.44
CA ASN A 745 21.65 31.08 19.24
C ASN A 745 21.29 30.62 20.67
N GLU A 746 20.82 29.39 20.82
CA GLU A 746 20.45 28.80 22.11
C GLU A 746 21.68 28.52 22.98
N LEU A 747 22.72 27.90 22.40
CA LEU A 747 24.00 27.71 23.07
C LEU A 747 24.65 29.06 23.45
N THR A 748 24.51 30.09 22.61
CA THR A 748 24.99 31.45 22.92
C THR A 748 24.28 32.02 24.14
N ARG A 749 22.93 31.94 24.20
CA ARG A 749 22.15 32.35 25.38
C ARG A 749 22.51 31.55 26.64
N ASN A 750 22.84 30.27 26.49
CA ASN A 750 23.27 29.42 27.61
C ASN A 750 24.65 29.81 28.14
N ILE A 751 25.58 30.27 27.29
CA ILE A 751 26.86 30.84 27.72
C ILE A 751 26.66 32.19 28.44
N GLU A 752 25.74 33.02 27.94
CA GLU A 752 25.38 34.30 28.56
C GLU A 752 24.71 34.11 29.93
N SER A 753 23.84 33.12 30.09
CA SER A 753 23.13 32.85 31.35
C SER A 753 24.00 32.19 32.42
N VAL A 754 24.98 31.36 32.04
CA VAL A 754 25.85 30.59 32.96
C VAL A 754 27.06 31.40 33.48
N LYS A 755 27.17 32.70 33.16
CA LYS A 755 28.35 33.55 33.45
C LYS A 755 29.65 32.99 32.83
N ALA A 756 29.62 32.82 31.51
CA ALA A 756 30.74 33.12 30.61
C ALA A 756 32.06 32.30 30.69
N GLU A 757 32.09 31.09 31.27
CA GLU A 757 33.30 30.24 31.19
C GLU A 757 33.05 28.73 31.00
N ASN A 758 32.17 28.37 30.06
CA ASN A 758 32.04 27.00 29.58
C ASN A 758 32.74 26.85 28.21
N ALA A 759 33.92 26.23 28.21
CA ALA A 759 34.75 26.06 27.02
C ALA A 759 34.10 25.13 25.99
N ASP A 760 33.47 24.04 26.44
CA ASP A 760 32.82 23.04 25.60
C ASP A 760 31.66 23.65 24.81
N LEU A 761 30.84 24.52 25.44
CA LEU A 761 29.77 25.24 24.74
C LEU A 761 30.32 26.22 23.69
N LYS A 762 31.46 26.90 23.97
CA LYS A 762 32.12 27.79 23.01
C LYS A 762 32.68 27.01 21.81
N GLN A 763 33.29 25.84 22.06
CA GLN A 763 33.75 24.93 21.01
C GLN A 763 32.59 24.44 20.15
N ARG A 764 31.50 23.99 20.78
CA ARG A 764 30.30 23.52 20.09
C ARG A 764 29.67 24.57 19.18
N ILE A 765 29.66 25.84 19.60
CA ILE A 765 29.21 26.95 18.74
C ILE A 765 30.12 27.12 17.52
N ALA A 766 31.44 27.00 17.68
CA ALA A 766 32.39 27.11 16.57
C ALA A 766 32.19 25.97 15.54
N GLU A 767 32.01 24.73 16.00
CA GLU A 767 31.67 23.56 15.17
C GLU A 767 30.40 23.82 14.33
N LEU A 768 29.32 24.25 14.97
CA LEU A 768 28.04 24.54 14.30
C LEU A 768 28.14 25.72 13.32
N GLN A 769 28.95 26.74 13.63
CA GLN A 769 29.22 27.86 12.72
C GLN A 769 29.98 27.40 11.47
N GLN A 770 30.95 26.48 11.63
CA GLN A 770 31.69 25.89 10.52
C GLN A 770 30.79 24.99 9.65
N GLU A 771 29.93 24.16 10.25
CA GLU A 771 28.91 23.37 9.51
C GLU A 771 27.98 24.30 8.70
N LYS A 772 27.49 25.38 9.32
CA LYS A 772 26.63 26.36 8.63
C LYS A 772 27.36 27.01 7.44
N GLN A 773 28.62 27.39 7.57
CA GLN A 773 29.40 27.98 6.47
C GLN A 773 29.63 26.99 5.32
N ALA A 774 29.88 25.71 5.63
CA ALA A 774 29.99 24.67 4.62
C ALA A 774 28.68 24.50 3.81
N ILE A 775 27.53 24.50 4.49
CA ILE A 775 26.21 24.43 3.83
C ILE A 775 25.93 25.65 2.94
N VAL A 776 26.36 26.86 3.34
CA VAL A 776 26.28 28.06 2.47
C VAL A 776 27.08 27.86 1.18
N GLY A 777 28.31 27.33 1.28
CA GLY A 777 29.16 27.04 0.12
C GLY A 777 28.58 25.93 -0.78
N LEU A 778 27.92 24.93 -0.20
CA LEU A 778 27.22 23.88 -0.95
C LEU A 778 26.00 24.43 -1.70
N ARG A 779 25.18 25.26 -1.05
CA ARG A 779 24.03 25.92 -1.72
C ARG A 779 24.48 26.76 -2.91
N GLN A 780 25.54 27.55 -2.75
CA GLN A 780 26.10 28.36 -3.85
C GLN A 780 26.54 27.53 -5.07
N LYS A 781 27.03 26.30 -4.85
CA LYS A 781 27.40 25.35 -5.93
C LYS A 781 26.21 24.64 -6.59
N ILE A 782 25.03 24.66 -5.95
CA ILE A 782 23.79 24.08 -6.49
C ILE A 782 23.02 25.15 -7.29
N SER A 783 23.11 26.42 -6.88
CA SER A 783 22.53 27.56 -7.60
C SER A 783 23.36 28.06 -8.80
N SER A 784 24.51 27.42 -9.10
CA SER A 784 25.46 27.80 -10.15
C SER A 784 25.59 26.72 -11.23
#